data_AF-A0A7W8UFU1-F1
#
_entry.id   AF-A0A7W8UFU1-F1
#
_cell.length_a   1.000
_cell.length_b   1.000
_cell.length_c   1.000
_cell.angle_alpha   90.00
_cell.angle_beta   90.00
_cell.angle_gamma   90.00
#
_symmetry.space_group_name_H-M   'P 1'
#
loop_
_entity.id
_entity.type
_entity.pdbx_description
1 polymer ?
#
loop_
_entity_poly.entity_id
_entity_poly.type
_entity_poly.pdbx_seq_one_letter_code
_entity_poly.pdbx_strand_id
1 'polypeptide(L)'
;MTLQRCVNPLAIACGTQLAYPIGTSGGAADMTGRSRALTLIVAAMLAVAGLVVLASQDSTAPTVSWATPLAGGVDVDLDAAITVTFSEDIDPASIGVDSFRLSANGLPVKTNVSYDEWTRSVVLAPAMRLTSSTRYTATLAAGIEDRAGNALVDGRSWAFTTRRDLDRGFGGPVLLVSSSVLPFSKYYSEILRAEGLGSFESVDLSNVNLALLNRFSLALLGEMPLSEAQAAMFSAWVDTGGDLIAMRPDKKLADLLGLRDQAASQNEGYLLIDTASAPGHGIVGETIRYHGAADLYRLKEGTIEVARLYNNQSNATPNPAITIRSIGKAGGQAAAFTYDLARSIIYTRQGNPAWAGDERDGNSVIRPNDLFFGAKDGDRQPDWNDFDRIAIPVADEQQRLLVNLMNFMLEDKAPLPRLWYLPKGLKAVLVMTGDDHGTRSGTERSFNRLKDNEPEWCSIADWECYRSTSWIYTSSGLSKEAAHAYSADGFDIGAHVNTGCSNFVPTDLVGIFSRELYAFRIKYPDLPPQTGNRTHCVAWSDWASTPKVEARYGIRMDLNYYYWLGSWIKDRPGFMTGSGLPMRFADLDGSMIDVYQVASHLVNESEMSFPSAIETQLDRALGPQGYYGAFGTHYDFSDDFDRQLTAVAKARGVPLVSVQQLLDWTDGRNNSHFARIGWNGDVLTFEAFADRRTGTMLRGMIPARTREKEVVAISRDGLPVDHETETVKGVAYSMFPVESGAYRVIYRRRGDDRATGDASITRSRAH
;
A
#
# COMPACT_ATOMS: atom_id res chain seq x y z
N MET A 1 -4.88 17.18 -43.15
CA MET A 1 -4.34 18.08 -44.18
C MET A 1 -3.39 19.06 -43.51
N THR A 2 -2.09 18.98 -43.86
CA THR A 2 -1.11 20.10 -44.00
C THR A 2 -1.01 21.12 -42.83
N LEU A 3 -0.02 21.08 -41.91
CA LEU A 3 1.43 21.44 -41.99
C LEU A 3 1.73 22.86 -41.42
N GLN A 4 2.66 22.93 -40.44
CA GLN A 4 3.78 23.89 -40.18
C GLN A 4 3.53 25.43 -40.21
N ARG A 5 4.23 26.34 -39.50
CA ARG A 5 5.56 26.42 -38.82
C ARG A 5 5.64 27.77 -38.05
N CYS A 6 6.43 27.81 -36.96
CA CYS A 6 7.31 28.86 -36.32
C CYS A 6 6.91 30.38 -36.36
N VAL A 7 7.26 31.29 -35.43
CA VAL A 7 8.55 31.70 -34.81
C VAL A 7 8.25 32.69 -33.63
N ASN A 8 9.10 32.76 -32.59
CA ASN A 8 9.14 33.75 -31.46
C ASN A 8 9.68 35.15 -31.94
N PRO A 9 10.00 36.22 -31.14
CA PRO A 9 9.81 36.56 -29.71
C PRO A 9 9.45 38.07 -29.42
N LEU A 10 9.53 38.48 -28.13
CA LEU A 10 9.78 39.83 -27.54
C LEU A 10 8.63 40.59 -26.81
N ALA A 11 8.81 40.65 -25.46
CA ALA A 11 8.68 41.75 -24.49
C ALA A 11 7.61 42.84 -24.64
N ILE A 12 6.93 43.19 -23.52
CA ILE A 12 6.70 44.57 -23.03
C ILE A 12 6.06 44.53 -21.62
N ALA A 13 6.56 45.41 -20.75
CA ALA A 13 6.06 45.70 -19.41
C ALA A 13 4.69 46.39 -19.42
N CYS A 14 3.90 46.21 -18.35
CA CYS A 14 2.81 47.13 -18.03
C CYS A 14 2.69 47.29 -16.51
N GLY A 15 2.92 48.50 -16.03
CA GLY A 15 2.62 48.93 -14.67
C GLY A 15 1.19 49.44 -14.56
N THR A 16 0.66 49.49 -13.34
CA THR A 16 -0.59 50.15 -13.01
C THR A 16 -0.36 51.16 -11.87
N GLN A 17 -0.60 52.43 -12.19
CA GLN A 17 -0.74 53.54 -11.25
C GLN A 17 -2.22 53.68 -10.87
N LEU A 18 -2.50 53.89 -9.57
CA LEU A 18 -3.76 54.45 -9.08
C LEU A 18 -3.51 55.88 -8.60
N ALA A 19 -4.30 56.81 -9.12
CA ALA A 19 -4.25 58.23 -8.86
C ALA A 19 -5.14 58.65 -7.67
N TYR A 20 -4.74 59.71 -6.97
CA TYR A 20 -5.61 60.54 -6.14
C TYR A 20 -5.31 62.03 -6.45
N PRO A 21 -6.32 62.90 -6.66
CA PRO A 21 -6.10 64.32 -6.88
C PRO A 21 -6.51 65.16 -5.66
N ILE A 22 -5.75 66.21 -5.34
CA ILE A 22 -6.27 67.40 -4.64
C ILE A 22 -5.63 68.65 -5.27
N GLY A 23 -6.48 69.56 -5.73
CA GLY A 23 -6.13 70.78 -6.44
C GLY A 23 -5.83 71.98 -5.53
N THR A 24 -5.24 73.01 -6.15
CA THR A 24 -4.80 74.27 -5.56
C THR A 24 -5.51 75.47 -6.17
N SER A 25 -5.83 76.47 -5.34
CA SER A 25 -5.87 77.92 -5.64
C SER A 25 -6.03 78.63 -4.27
N GLY A 26 -5.51 79.81 -3.92
CA GLY A 26 -4.86 80.93 -4.60
C GLY A 26 -5.34 82.20 -3.88
N GLY A 27 -4.45 83.06 -3.34
CA GLY A 27 -4.84 84.35 -2.76
C GLY A 27 -3.83 84.96 -1.79
N ALA A 28 -3.32 86.15 -2.13
CA ALA A 28 -2.34 86.93 -1.38
C ALA A 28 -3.00 88.04 -0.52
N ALA A 29 -2.40 88.40 0.61
CA ALA A 29 -1.94 89.76 0.97
C ALA A 29 -1.71 89.97 2.49
N ASP A 30 -0.61 90.67 2.75
CA ASP A 30 -0.40 91.73 3.75
C ASP A 30 0.30 91.49 5.11
N MET A 31 1.05 92.54 5.46
CA MET A 31 2.21 92.69 6.34
C MET A 31 1.89 92.78 7.84
N THR A 32 2.83 92.35 8.71
CA THR A 32 3.61 93.20 9.64
C THR A 32 4.21 92.42 10.83
N GLY A 33 5.53 92.58 11.05
CA GLY A 33 6.07 92.90 12.38
C GLY A 33 6.61 91.80 13.31
N ARG A 34 7.96 91.80 13.46
CA ARG A 34 8.80 91.37 14.63
C ARG A 34 8.93 89.85 14.85
N SER A 35 10.09 89.25 15.11
CA SER A 35 11.39 89.72 15.60
C SER A 35 12.49 88.67 15.37
N ARG A 36 13.66 89.18 14.98
CA ARG A 36 15.02 88.61 14.88
C ARG A 36 15.33 87.28 15.60
N ALA A 37 15.82 86.29 14.82
CA ALA A 37 17.10 85.62 15.08
C ALA A 37 17.55 84.87 13.80
N LEU A 38 18.53 85.46 13.11
CA LEU A 38 19.34 84.77 12.10
C LEU A 38 20.43 83.96 12.84
N THR A 39 20.91 82.91 12.18
CA THR A 39 22.21 82.19 12.34
C THR A 39 22.10 80.81 12.99
N LEU A 40 22.51 79.79 12.22
CA LEU A 40 22.50 78.34 12.48
C LEU A 40 21.08 77.76 12.42
N ILE A 41 20.62 77.23 11.29
CA ILE A 41 20.91 75.85 10.87
C ILE A 41 20.48 75.72 9.38
N VAL A 42 21.43 75.73 8.46
CA VAL A 42 21.26 75.17 7.09
C VAL A 42 22.15 73.93 6.90
N ALA A 43 22.84 73.50 7.98
CA ALA A 43 23.53 72.21 8.06
C ALA A 43 22.74 71.15 8.85
N ALA A 44 21.41 71.28 8.96
CA ALA A 44 20.54 70.18 9.45
C ALA A 44 19.38 69.84 8.49
N MET A 45 19.49 70.26 7.22
CA MET A 45 18.73 69.64 6.11
C MET A 45 19.59 68.66 5.29
N LEU A 46 20.73 68.22 5.84
CA LEU A 46 21.59 67.17 5.28
C LEU A 46 22.25 66.32 6.39
N ALA A 47 21.60 66.20 7.55
CA ALA A 47 22.06 65.36 8.66
C ALA A 47 20.92 64.62 9.38
N VAL A 48 19.79 64.38 8.70
CA VAL A 48 18.81 63.33 9.05
C VAL A 48 18.35 62.60 7.77
N ALA A 49 19.26 62.43 6.82
CA ALA A 49 19.15 61.46 5.72
C ALA A 49 20.21 60.40 5.98
N GLY A 50 19.95 59.58 6.99
CA GLY A 50 20.88 58.60 7.52
C GLY A 50 20.23 57.83 8.66
N LEU A 51 18.93 57.56 8.55
CA LEU A 51 18.38 56.41 9.24
C LEU A 51 19.01 55.21 8.52
N VAL A 52 20.20 54.80 8.99
CA VAL A 52 20.75 53.50 8.67
C VAL A 52 19.67 52.53 9.15
N VAL A 53 18.87 52.04 8.21
CA VAL A 53 18.18 50.78 8.39
C VAL A 53 19.31 49.78 8.56
N LEU A 54 19.70 49.52 9.80
CA LEU A 54 20.42 48.31 10.14
C LEU A 54 19.41 47.19 9.88
N ALA A 55 19.25 46.80 8.61
CA ALA A 55 18.74 45.48 8.31
C ALA A 55 19.71 44.54 9.03
N SER A 56 19.23 43.83 10.05
CA SER A 56 20.04 42.80 10.68
C SER A 56 20.43 41.83 9.58
N GLN A 57 21.69 41.86 9.15
CA GLN A 57 22.21 40.90 8.20
C GLN A 57 22.08 39.53 8.86
N ASP A 58 21.39 38.61 8.18
CA ASP A 58 21.28 37.25 8.69
C ASP A 58 22.69 36.67 8.85
N SER A 59 22.94 36.07 10.02
CA SER A 59 24.21 35.45 10.38
C SER A 59 24.02 34.01 10.85
N THR A 60 22.80 33.48 10.73
CA THR A 60 22.47 32.10 11.07
C THR A 60 22.86 31.22 9.90
N ALA A 61 23.64 30.18 10.15
CA ALA A 61 23.96 29.22 9.10
C ALA A 61 22.79 28.24 8.91
N PRO A 62 22.49 27.83 7.66
CA PRO A 62 21.50 26.80 7.41
C PRO A 62 21.92 25.48 8.06
N THR A 63 20.93 24.73 8.56
CA THR A 63 21.11 23.39 9.14
C THR A 63 20.18 22.38 8.47
N VAL A 64 20.52 21.09 8.51
CA VAL A 64 19.64 20.04 7.99
C VAL A 64 18.57 19.69 9.03
N SER A 65 17.32 20.06 8.78
CA SER A 65 16.18 19.78 9.65
C SER A 65 15.61 18.37 9.43
N TRP A 66 15.69 17.84 8.20
CA TRP A 66 15.23 16.49 7.88
C TRP A 66 16.03 15.88 6.73
N ALA A 67 16.15 14.55 6.72
CA ALA A 67 16.67 13.82 5.57
C ALA A 67 15.97 12.47 5.42
N THR A 68 15.61 12.14 4.19
CA THR A 68 15.00 10.86 3.79
C THR A 68 15.71 10.33 2.53
N PRO A 69 15.98 9.02 2.40
CA PRO A 69 15.79 7.98 3.41
C PRO A 69 16.60 8.26 4.67
N LEU A 70 16.12 7.79 5.81
CA LEU A 70 16.75 8.05 7.11
C LEU A 70 18.13 7.39 7.22
N ALA A 71 18.98 7.95 8.08
CA ALA A 71 20.29 7.36 8.36
C ALA A 71 20.12 5.94 8.94
N GLY A 72 20.75 4.96 8.31
CA GLY A 72 20.59 3.54 8.65
C GLY A 72 19.28 2.92 8.17
N GLY A 73 18.45 3.64 7.40
CA GLY A 73 17.19 3.16 6.87
C GLY A 73 17.38 1.86 6.08
N VAL A 74 16.46 0.92 6.29
CA VAL A 74 16.38 -0.36 5.57
C VAL A 74 15.07 -0.41 4.80
N ASP A 75 14.98 -1.34 3.85
CA ASP A 75 13.80 -1.52 3.00
C ASP A 75 13.35 -0.25 2.26
N VAL A 76 14.32 0.61 1.92
CA VAL A 76 14.05 1.82 1.13
C VAL A 76 13.58 1.44 -0.26
N ASP A 77 12.52 2.09 -0.74
CA ASP A 77 11.97 1.84 -2.07
C ASP A 77 13.00 2.02 -3.19
N LEU A 78 12.87 1.22 -4.25
CA LEU A 78 13.82 1.22 -5.36
C LEU A 78 13.72 2.48 -6.24
N ASP A 79 12.58 3.16 -6.20
CA ASP A 79 12.31 4.40 -6.91
C ASP A 79 12.41 5.63 -5.98
N ALA A 80 12.90 5.45 -4.74
CA ALA A 80 13.05 6.53 -3.76
C ALA A 80 14.03 7.62 -4.23
N ALA A 81 13.59 8.87 -4.15
CA ALA A 81 14.47 10.03 -4.20
C ALA A 81 15.04 10.34 -2.81
N ILE A 82 16.25 10.91 -2.76
CA ILE A 82 16.86 11.34 -1.50
C ILE A 82 16.52 12.81 -1.30
N THR A 83 15.83 13.15 -0.23
CA THR A 83 15.42 14.53 0.08
C THR A 83 16.07 15.03 1.36
N VAL A 84 16.57 16.27 1.33
CA VAL A 84 17.10 16.99 2.50
C VAL A 84 16.30 18.27 2.66
N THR A 85 15.76 18.52 3.86
CA THR A 85 15.10 19.78 4.21
C THR A 85 16.02 20.59 5.11
N PHE A 86 16.07 21.90 4.88
CA PHE A 86 16.90 22.86 5.62
C PHE A 86 16.09 23.65 6.65
N SER A 87 16.76 24.26 7.63
CA SER A 87 16.15 25.15 8.63
C SER A 87 15.69 26.49 8.05
N GLU A 88 16.28 26.89 6.94
CA GLU A 88 16.05 28.15 6.22
C GLU A 88 16.27 27.97 4.72
N ASP A 89 16.02 29.03 3.95
CA ASP A 89 16.11 28.99 2.49
C ASP A 89 17.58 29.04 2.04
N ILE A 90 17.98 28.12 1.15
CA ILE A 90 19.34 28.07 0.61
C ILE A 90 19.44 28.77 -0.75
N ASP A 91 20.62 29.28 -1.11
CA ASP A 91 20.90 29.75 -2.48
C ASP A 91 20.95 28.53 -3.42
N PRO A 92 20.02 28.41 -4.40
CA PRO A 92 20.01 27.30 -5.35
C PRO A 92 21.31 27.17 -6.16
N ALA A 93 22.09 28.24 -6.31
CA ALA A 93 23.39 28.21 -7.01
C ALA A 93 24.49 27.50 -6.20
N SER A 94 24.32 27.39 -4.88
CA SER A 94 25.28 26.72 -3.98
C SER A 94 25.06 25.20 -3.89
N ILE A 95 23.97 24.68 -4.47
CA ILE A 95 23.62 23.25 -4.43
C ILE A 95 23.54 22.63 -5.84
N GLY A 96 24.23 21.50 -6.04
CA GLY A 96 24.21 20.75 -7.29
C GLY A 96 24.78 19.34 -7.13
N VAL A 97 25.03 18.65 -8.25
CA VAL A 97 25.54 17.27 -8.26
C VAL A 97 26.93 17.12 -7.62
N ASP A 98 27.66 18.21 -7.39
CA ASP A 98 28.94 18.20 -6.71
C ASP A 98 28.83 18.35 -5.19
N SER A 99 27.84 19.09 -4.70
CA SER A 99 27.59 19.28 -3.27
C SER A 99 26.56 18.30 -2.71
N PHE A 100 25.75 17.65 -3.54
CA PHE A 100 24.85 16.56 -3.11
C PHE A 100 24.98 15.34 -4.02
N ARG A 101 25.56 14.27 -3.48
CA ARG A 101 25.99 13.08 -4.23
C ARG A 101 25.40 11.81 -3.66
N LEU A 102 25.16 10.84 -4.54
CA LEU A 102 24.81 9.46 -4.17
C LEU A 102 25.90 8.51 -4.64
N SER A 103 26.24 7.53 -3.82
CA SER A 103 27.13 6.44 -4.20
C SER A 103 26.57 5.09 -3.76
N ALA A 104 26.89 4.04 -4.51
CA ALA A 104 26.59 2.65 -4.17
C ALA A 104 27.92 1.89 -4.03
N ASN A 105 28.19 1.34 -2.85
CA ASN A 105 29.45 0.63 -2.57
C ASN A 105 30.71 1.43 -2.98
N GLY A 106 30.68 2.76 -2.80
CA GLY A 106 31.78 3.67 -3.15
C GLY A 106 31.83 4.12 -4.61
N LEU A 107 30.96 3.61 -5.49
CA LEU A 107 30.85 4.05 -6.88
C LEU A 107 29.77 5.14 -7.03
N PRO A 108 30.03 6.23 -7.77
CA PRO A 108 29.06 7.31 -7.94
C PRO A 108 27.83 6.83 -8.71
N VAL A 109 26.65 7.28 -8.28
CA VAL A 109 25.36 7.01 -8.94
C VAL A 109 24.92 8.29 -9.63
N LYS A 110 24.50 8.17 -10.88
CA LYS A 110 24.02 9.33 -11.65
C LYS A 110 22.70 9.83 -11.06
N THR A 111 22.65 11.11 -10.74
CA THR A 111 21.51 11.78 -10.12
C THR A 111 21.23 13.14 -10.75
N ASN A 112 20.04 13.65 -10.53
CA ASN A 112 19.66 15.04 -10.75
C ASN A 112 19.37 15.70 -9.40
N VAL A 113 19.71 16.98 -9.26
CA VAL A 113 19.45 17.78 -8.06
C VAL A 113 18.45 18.87 -8.40
N SER A 114 17.42 19.03 -7.57
CA SER A 114 16.44 20.12 -7.66
C SER A 114 16.17 20.69 -6.28
N TYR A 115 15.98 22.01 -6.20
CA TYR A 115 15.59 22.70 -4.98
C TYR A 115 14.15 23.19 -5.06
N ASP A 116 13.41 23.01 -3.97
CA ASP A 116 12.06 23.53 -3.78
C ASP A 116 12.09 24.56 -2.64
N GLU A 117 12.02 25.84 -3.01
CA GLU A 117 12.04 26.98 -2.09
C GLU A 117 10.87 26.96 -1.10
N TRP A 118 9.70 26.44 -1.51
CA TRP A 118 8.51 26.41 -0.67
C TRP A 118 8.68 25.46 0.51
N THR A 119 9.27 24.30 0.23
CA THR A 119 9.50 23.26 1.23
C THR A 119 10.92 23.30 1.79
N ARG A 120 11.74 24.29 1.38
CA ARG A 120 13.16 24.44 1.72
C ARG A 120 13.92 23.12 1.59
N SER A 121 13.62 22.39 0.53
CA SER A 121 14.06 21.01 0.36
C SER A 121 14.80 20.80 -0.95
N VAL A 122 15.91 20.07 -0.87
CA VAL A 122 16.65 19.59 -2.02
C VAL A 122 16.33 18.13 -2.26
N VAL A 123 15.96 17.80 -3.50
CA VAL A 123 15.71 16.43 -3.96
C VAL A 123 16.86 16.00 -4.86
N LEU A 124 17.46 14.88 -4.52
CA LEU A 124 18.45 14.14 -5.30
C LEU A 124 17.77 12.90 -5.88
N ALA A 125 17.39 12.99 -7.15
CA ALA A 125 16.67 11.95 -7.87
C ALA A 125 17.66 11.04 -8.63
N PRO A 126 17.72 9.73 -8.35
CA PRO A 126 18.47 8.77 -9.16
C PRO A 126 17.98 8.77 -10.62
N ALA A 127 18.90 8.75 -11.59
CA ALA A 127 18.54 8.72 -13.01
C ALA A 127 17.97 7.37 -13.47
N MET A 128 18.18 6.31 -12.68
CA MET A 128 17.68 4.95 -12.89
C MET A 128 17.21 4.39 -11.55
N ARG A 129 16.26 3.45 -11.59
CA ARG A 129 15.81 2.68 -10.43
C ARG A 129 17.02 2.10 -9.67
N LEU A 130 17.00 2.24 -8.35
CA LEU A 130 18.07 1.76 -7.48
C LEU A 130 18.14 0.23 -7.52
N THR A 131 19.35 -0.29 -7.35
CA THR A 131 19.59 -1.74 -7.26
C THR A 131 19.05 -2.25 -5.93
N SER A 132 18.37 -3.39 -5.94
CA SER A 132 17.80 -4.01 -4.75
C SER A 132 18.85 -4.51 -3.77
N SER A 133 18.50 -4.57 -2.48
CA SER A 133 19.38 -5.03 -1.38
C SER A 133 20.78 -4.43 -1.39
N THR A 134 20.88 -3.16 -1.81
CA THR A 134 22.16 -2.47 -2.00
C THR A 134 22.29 -1.31 -1.03
N ARG A 135 23.48 -1.17 -0.44
CA ARG A 135 23.79 -0.06 0.45
C ARG A 135 24.20 1.16 -0.36
N TYR A 136 23.46 2.24 -0.19
CA TYR A 136 23.75 3.55 -0.77
C TYR A 136 24.26 4.50 0.29
N THR A 137 25.12 5.43 -0.09
CA THR A 137 25.61 6.51 0.77
C THR A 137 25.33 7.85 0.09
N ALA A 138 24.49 8.66 0.73
CA ALA A 138 24.20 10.03 0.35
C ALA A 138 25.18 10.97 1.06
N THR A 139 25.73 11.95 0.35
CA THR A 139 26.69 12.91 0.87
C THR A 139 26.30 14.32 0.46
N LEU A 140 26.01 15.15 1.45
CA LEU A 140 25.79 16.58 1.37
C LEU A 140 27.05 17.30 1.86
N ALA A 141 27.66 18.14 1.03
CA ALA A 141 28.87 18.87 1.38
C ALA A 141 28.59 20.04 2.33
N ALA A 142 29.60 20.43 3.11
CA ALA A 142 29.62 21.75 3.75
C ALA A 142 29.74 22.85 2.68
N GLY A 143 29.45 24.10 3.04
CA GLY A 143 29.61 25.24 2.13
C GLY A 143 28.41 25.55 1.24
N ILE A 144 27.28 24.87 1.43
CA ILE A 144 25.98 25.27 0.85
C ILE A 144 25.54 26.55 1.56
N GLU A 145 25.26 27.61 0.83
CA GLU A 145 24.98 28.93 1.40
C GLU A 145 23.48 29.20 1.48
N ASP A 146 23.06 29.98 2.47
CA ASP A 146 21.75 30.65 2.46
C ASP A 146 21.76 31.87 1.50
N ARG A 147 20.62 32.54 1.36
CA ARG A 147 20.54 33.77 0.54
C ARG A 147 21.31 34.97 1.12
N ALA A 148 21.75 34.89 2.37
CA ALA A 148 22.55 35.92 3.03
C ALA A 148 24.08 35.64 2.95
N GLY A 149 24.48 34.48 2.40
CA GLY A 149 25.86 34.04 2.27
C GLY A 149 26.41 33.28 3.49
N ASN A 150 25.55 32.86 4.44
CA ASN A 150 25.97 32.01 5.54
C ASN A 150 26.06 30.55 5.07
N ALA A 151 27.21 29.93 5.28
CA ALA A 151 27.48 28.57 4.83
C ALA A 151 27.05 27.51 5.85
N LEU A 152 26.46 26.40 5.37
CA LEU A 152 26.31 25.15 6.09
C LEU A 152 27.69 24.71 6.60
N VAL A 153 27.86 24.76 7.92
CA VAL A 153 29.15 24.52 8.59
C VAL A 153 29.60 23.07 8.43
N ASP A 154 28.70 22.14 8.75
CA ASP A 154 28.97 20.71 8.70
C ASP A 154 28.18 20.06 7.57
N GLY A 155 28.90 19.43 6.65
CA GLY A 155 28.30 18.52 5.68
C GLY A 155 27.70 17.29 6.38
N ARG A 156 26.88 16.54 5.65
CA ARG A 156 26.21 15.34 6.15
C ARG A 156 26.49 14.16 5.24
N SER A 157 26.90 13.02 5.81
CA SER A 157 26.97 11.75 5.09
C SER A 157 26.20 10.68 5.85
N TRP A 158 25.34 9.93 5.16
CA TRP A 158 24.57 8.84 5.75
C TRP A 158 24.33 7.74 4.74
N ALA A 159 24.07 6.54 5.24
CA ALA A 159 23.79 5.38 4.41
C ALA A 159 22.38 4.84 4.65
N PHE A 160 21.82 4.23 3.62
CA PHE A 160 20.58 3.48 3.66
C PHE A 160 20.68 2.23 2.78
N THR A 161 19.77 1.29 2.97
CA THR A 161 19.73 0.02 2.22
C THR A 161 18.38 -0.13 1.54
N THR A 162 18.41 -0.39 0.24
CA THR A 162 17.20 -0.62 -0.55
C THR A 162 16.54 -1.96 -0.24
N ARG A 163 15.22 -2.03 -0.38
CA ARG A 163 14.44 -3.27 -0.26
C ARG A 163 14.81 -4.29 -1.34
N ARG A 164 14.29 -5.51 -1.21
CA ARG A 164 14.28 -6.47 -2.33
C ARG A 164 13.34 -5.98 -3.43
N ASP A 165 13.63 -6.39 -4.67
CA ASP A 165 12.74 -6.12 -5.80
C ASP A 165 11.55 -7.09 -5.77
N LEU A 166 10.61 -6.80 -4.88
CA LEU A 166 9.42 -7.63 -4.69
C LEU A 166 8.59 -7.73 -5.96
N ASP A 167 8.65 -6.72 -6.85
CA ASP A 167 7.82 -6.64 -8.06
C ASP A 167 8.23 -7.69 -9.09
N ARG A 168 9.52 -8.08 -9.05
CA ARG A 168 10.08 -9.15 -9.85
C ARG A 168 9.71 -10.55 -9.33
N GLY A 169 9.43 -10.68 -8.03
CA GLY A 169 9.22 -11.98 -7.38
C GLY A 169 10.51 -12.80 -7.21
N PHE A 170 10.38 -14.02 -6.70
CA PHE A 170 11.50 -14.89 -6.31
C PHE A 170 11.67 -16.15 -7.19
N GLY A 171 11.13 -16.11 -8.41
CA GLY A 171 11.11 -17.24 -9.35
C GLY A 171 10.11 -18.30 -8.95
N GLY A 172 10.03 -19.40 -9.70
CA GLY A 172 9.03 -20.46 -9.47
C GLY A 172 8.31 -20.84 -10.76
N PRO A 173 7.19 -21.57 -10.68
CA PRO A 173 6.49 -22.07 -11.86
C PRO A 173 5.61 -21.04 -12.56
N VAL A 174 5.47 -19.82 -12.02
CA VAL A 174 4.60 -18.75 -12.52
C VAL A 174 5.40 -17.61 -13.15
N LEU A 175 5.12 -17.29 -14.40
CA LEU A 175 5.59 -16.09 -15.09
C LEU A 175 4.48 -15.01 -15.07
N LEU A 176 4.73 -13.87 -14.45
CA LEU A 176 3.89 -12.69 -14.59
C LEU A 176 4.38 -11.84 -15.77
N VAL A 177 3.61 -11.80 -16.85
CA VAL A 177 3.88 -10.96 -18.02
C VAL A 177 3.22 -9.61 -17.84
N SER A 178 4.06 -8.58 -17.67
CA SER A 178 3.67 -7.19 -17.43
C SER A 178 4.04 -6.27 -18.60
N SER A 179 3.66 -5.01 -18.50
CA SER A 179 4.01 -3.94 -19.43
C SER A 179 4.54 -2.73 -18.67
N SER A 180 5.71 -2.23 -19.07
CA SER A 180 6.32 -1.02 -18.51
C SER A 180 5.58 0.25 -18.89
N VAL A 181 4.76 0.21 -19.94
CA VAL A 181 3.94 1.33 -20.42
C VAL A 181 2.48 1.25 -19.96
N LEU A 182 2.05 0.12 -19.39
CA LEU A 182 0.72 -0.07 -18.78
C LEU A 182 0.88 -0.57 -17.33
N PRO A 183 1.16 0.33 -16.37
CA PRO A 183 1.58 -0.04 -15.01
C PRO A 183 0.57 -0.88 -14.21
N PHE A 184 -0.74 -0.79 -14.49
CA PHE A 184 -1.75 -1.70 -13.92
C PHE A 184 -1.33 -3.19 -14.00
N SER A 185 -0.72 -3.61 -15.11
CA SER A 185 -0.27 -4.99 -15.31
C SER A 185 0.84 -5.43 -14.33
N LYS A 186 1.56 -4.50 -13.70
CA LYS A 186 2.58 -4.80 -12.68
C LYS A 186 1.95 -5.03 -11.30
N TYR A 187 0.76 -4.50 -11.05
CA TYR A 187 0.07 -4.60 -9.76
C TYR A 187 -0.35 -6.05 -9.42
N TYR A 188 -0.37 -6.95 -10.42
CA TYR A 188 -0.52 -8.39 -10.16
C TYR A 188 0.57 -8.95 -9.25
N SER A 189 1.77 -8.36 -9.22
CA SER A 189 2.81 -8.74 -8.24
C SER A 189 2.35 -8.48 -6.80
N GLU A 190 1.64 -7.38 -6.53
CA GLU A 190 1.06 -7.09 -5.22
C GLU A 190 -0.10 -8.02 -4.88
N ILE A 191 -0.98 -8.32 -5.85
CA ILE A 191 -2.08 -9.29 -5.67
C ILE A 191 -1.55 -10.67 -5.28
N LEU A 192 -0.53 -11.18 -6.00
CA LEU A 192 0.07 -12.47 -5.69
C LEU A 192 0.73 -12.46 -4.31
N ARG A 193 1.45 -11.40 -3.95
CA ARG A 193 2.07 -11.25 -2.62
C ARG A 193 1.03 -11.16 -1.49
N ALA A 194 -0.06 -10.42 -1.68
CA ALA A 194 -1.17 -10.39 -0.72
C ALA A 194 -1.70 -11.80 -0.45
N GLU A 195 -1.86 -12.61 -1.50
CA GLU A 195 -2.24 -14.02 -1.43
C GLU A 195 -1.13 -14.99 -1.00
N GLY A 196 0.06 -14.48 -0.65
CA GLY A 196 1.18 -15.24 -0.10
C GLY A 196 2.08 -15.91 -1.11
N LEU A 197 1.89 -15.62 -2.39
CA LEU A 197 2.67 -16.15 -3.50
C LEU A 197 3.81 -15.18 -3.83
N GLY A 198 5.01 -15.46 -3.31
CA GLY A 198 6.26 -14.83 -3.76
C GLY A 198 6.95 -15.59 -4.90
N SER A 199 6.45 -16.78 -5.23
CA SER A 199 7.05 -17.75 -6.14
C SER A 199 6.67 -17.53 -7.61
N PHE A 200 6.91 -16.30 -8.09
CA PHE A 200 6.74 -15.92 -9.48
C PHE A 200 7.97 -15.16 -10.02
N GLU A 201 8.10 -15.07 -11.34
CA GLU A 201 9.01 -14.13 -12.00
C GLU A 201 8.19 -13.12 -12.81
N SER A 202 8.36 -11.83 -12.60
CA SER A 202 7.74 -10.79 -13.42
C SER A 202 8.68 -10.29 -14.51
N VAL A 203 8.18 -10.25 -15.74
CA VAL A 203 8.94 -9.85 -16.93
C VAL A 203 8.08 -8.94 -17.80
N ASP A 204 8.68 -7.88 -18.34
CA ASP A 204 8.03 -7.04 -19.34
C ASP A 204 7.83 -7.82 -20.66
N LEU A 205 6.67 -7.67 -21.32
CA LEU A 205 6.31 -8.36 -22.56
C LEU A 205 7.40 -8.25 -23.65
N SER A 206 8.12 -7.12 -23.73
CA SER A 206 9.19 -6.93 -24.72
C SER A 206 10.35 -7.93 -24.59
N ASN A 207 10.50 -8.52 -23.40
CA ASN A 207 11.54 -9.51 -23.09
C ASN A 207 11.01 -10.96 -23.11
N VAL A 208 9.71 -11.16 -23.38
CA VAL A 208 9.10 -12.50 -23.40
C VAL A 208 9.31 -13.16 -24.77
N ASN A 209 9.86 -14.38 -24.73
CA ASN A 209 10.01 -15.25 -25.89
C ASN A 209 9.69 -16.70 -25.51
N LEU A 210 9.61 -17.60 -26.50
CA LEU A 210 9.24 -19.00 -26.27
C LEU A 210 10.24 -19.75 -25.35
N ALA A 211 11.54 -19.43 -25.43
CA ALA A 211 12.54 -20.03 -24.55
C ALA A 211 12.33 -19.62 -23.08
N LEU A 212 11.90 -18.38 -22.84
CA LEU A 212 11.48 -17.93 -21.52
C LEU A 212 10.21 -18.67 -21.07
N LEU A 213 9.16 -18.71 -21.89
CA LEU A 213 7.89 -19.37 -21.56
C LEU A 213 8.07 -20.83 -21.17
N ASN A 214 8.93 -21.57 -21.89
CA ASN A 214 9.22 -22.99 -21.63
C ASN A 214 9.89 -23.25 -20.26
N ARG A 215 10.30 -22.22 -19.52
CA ARG A 215 10.82 -22.36 -18.15
C ARG A 215 9.71 -22.41 -17.09
N PHE A 216 8.47 -22.07 -17.46
CA PHE A 216 7.35 -21.91 -16.54
C PHE A 216 6.23 -22.88 -16.88
N SER A 217 5.40 -23.19 -15.87
CA SER A 217 4.19 -23.99 -16.05
C SER A 217 2.97 -23.12 -16.36
N LEU A 218 2.94 -21.91 -15.80
CA LEU A 218 1.84 -20.96 -15.91
C LEU A 218 2.37 -19.56 -16.27
N ALA A 219 1.70 -18.90 -17.22
CA ALA A 219 1.88 -17.48 -17.52
C ALA A 219 0.61 -16.72 -17.14
N LEU A 220 0.76 -15.67 -16.33
CA LEU A 220 -0.26 -14.69 -16.02
C LEU A 220 0.00 -13.43 -16.86
N LEU A 221 -0.85 -13.19 -17.85
CA LEU A 221 -0.73 -12.07 -18.79
C LEU A 221 -1.68 -10.94 -18.38
N GLY A 222 -1.11 -9.80 -17.97
CA GLY A 222 -1.88 -8.59 -17.69
C GLY A 222 -2.54 -7.99 -18.94
N GLU A 223 -3.42 -7.00 -18.76
CA GLU A 223 -4.04 -6.30 -19.89
C GLU A 223 -3.00 -5.52 -20.71
N MET A 224 -2.83 -5.90 -21.98
CA MET A 224 -1.96 -5.21 -22.93
C MET A 224 -2.25 -5.63 -24.38
N PRO A 225 -1.95 -4.77 -25.38
CA PRO A 225 -2.02 -5.17 -26.77
C PRO A 225 -0.91 -6.18 -27.11
N LEU A 226 -1.22 -7.11 -28.01
CA LEU A 226 -0.27 -8.08 -28.55
C LEU A 226 -0.10 -7.90 -30.07
N SER A 227 1.12 -8.12 -30.55
CA SER A 227 1.34 -8.39 -31.97
C SER A 227 0.83 -9.80 -32.34
N GLU A 228 0.59 -10.04 -33.64
CA GLU A 228 0.24 -11.37 -34.16
C GLU A 228 1.29 -12.44 -33.78
N ALA A 229 2.58 -12.08 -33.84
CA ALA A 229 3.67 -12.99 -33.48
C ALA A 229 3.63 -13.37 -31.99
N GLN A 230 3.32 -12.42 -31.11
CA GLN A 230 3.19 -12.68 -29.67
C GLN A 230 1.96 -13.55 -29.37
N ALA A 231 0.81 -13.26 -29.98
CA ALA A 231 -0.40 -14.08 -29.80
C ALA A 231 -0.19 -15.53 -30.30
N ALA A 232 0.47 -15.69 -31.45
CA ALA A 232 0.84 -17.00 -31.97
C ALA A 232 1.83 -17.74 -31.06
N MET A 233 2.80 -17.03 -30.47
CA MET A 233 3.76 -17.61 -29.53
C MET A 233 3.07 -18.16 -28.27
N PHE A 234 2.17 -17.39 -27.64
CA PHE A 234 1.41 -17.87 -26.49
C PHE A 234 0.53 -19.07 -26.85
N SER A 235 -0.15 -19.02 -28.02
CA SER A 235 -0.99 -20.13 -28.49
C SER A 235 -0.17 -21.41 -28.69
N ALA A 236 0.97 -21.32 -29.37
CA ALA A 236 1.86 -22.46 -29.60
C ALA A 236 2.42 -23.02 -28.29
N TRP A 237 2.75 -22.17 -27.32
CA TRP A 237 3.22 -22.60 -26.01
C TRP A 237 2.14 -23.36 -25.24
N VAL A 238 0.90 -22.87 -25.23
CA VAL A 238 -0.25 -23.57 -24.62
C VAL A 238 -0.50 -24.92 -25.30
N ASP A 239 -0.43 -25.00 -26.64
CA ASP A 239 -0.57 -26.27 -27.38
C ASP A 239 0.47 -27.34 -26.96
N THR A 240 1.63 -26.90 -26.48
CA THR A 240 2.69 -27.79 -25.97
C THR A 240 2.60 -28.09 -24.47
N GLY A 241 1.54 -27.66 -23.79
CA GLY A 241 1.26 -27.99 -22.39
C GLY A 241 1.39 -26.82 -21.40
N GLY A 242 1.73 -25.62 -21.86
CA GLY A 242 1.73 -24.41 -21.03
C GLY A 242 0.33 -24.00 -20.58
N ASP A 243 0.23 -23.34 -19.43
CA ASP A 243 -1.02 -22.75 -18.94
C ASP A 243 -0.99 -21.23 -19.05
N LEU A 244 -2.06 -20.63 -19.57
CA LEU A 244 -2.20 -19.19 -19.72
C LEU A 244 -3.44 -18.68 -18.98
N ILE A 245 -3.27 -17.67 -18.13
CA ILE A 245 -4.36 -16.83 -17.63
C ILE A 245 -4.18 -15.43 -18.23
N ALA A 246 -5.17 -14.93 -18.96
CA ALA A 246 -5.12 -13.61 -19.58
C ALA A 246 -6.18 -12.66 -18.98
N MET A 247 -5.77 -11.42 -18.73
CA MET A 247 -6.57 -10.37 -18.09
C MET A 247 -7.01 -9.37 -19.15
N ARG A 248 -8.33 -9.15 -19.29
CA ARG A 248 -8.95 -8.40 -20.39
C ARG A 248 -8.19 -8.62 -21.72
N PRO A 249 -8.19 -9.86 -22.24
CA PRO A 249 -7.22 -10.31 -23.23
C PRO A 249 -7.30 -9.52 -24.54
N ASP A 250 -6.15 -9.31 -25.20
CA ASP A 250 -6.12 -8.89 -26.60
C ASP A 250 -6.94 -9.86 -27.45
N LYS A 251 -7.77 -9.33 -28.35
CA LYS A 251 -8.73 -10.10 -29.16
C LYS A 251 -8.08 -11.21 -29.99
N LYS A 252 -6.79 -11.11 -30.30
CA LYS A 252 -6.03 -12.16 -31.00
C LYS A 252 -5.95 -13.47 -30.21
N LEU A 253 -6.14 -13.44 -28.89
CA LEU A 253 -6.18 -14.64 -28.04
C LEU A 253 -7.59 -15.22 -27.87
N ALA A 254 -8.65 -14.56 -28.35
CA ALA A 254 -10.04 -14.98 -28.09
C ALA A 254 -10.28 -16.44 -28.52
N ASP A 255 -9.72 -16.85 -29.65
CA ASP A 255 -9.86 -18.21 -30.16
C ASP A 255 -9.21 -19.28 -29.29
N LEU A 256 -8.01 -19.00 -28.75
CA LEU A 256 -7.32 -19.86 -27.79
C LEU A 256 -8.15 -19.98 -26.50
N LEU A 257 -8.63 -18.84 -26.00
CA LEU A 257 -9.37 -18.72 -24.74
C LEU A 257 -10.81 -19.24 -24.80
N GLY A 258 -11.27 -19.72 -25.95
CA GLY A 258 -12.63 -20.27 -26.09
C GLY A 258 -13.72 -19.19 -26.14
N LEU A 259 -13.38 -18.00 -26.62
CA LEU A 259 -14.25 -16.83 -26.64
C LEU A 259 -14.60 -16.40 -28.07
N ARG A 260 -15.82 -15.93 -28.28
CA ARG A 260 -16.24 -15.19 -29.49
C ARG A 260 -16.51 -13.75 -29.10
N ASP A 261 -15.67 -12.84 -29.57
CA ASP A 261 -15.79 -11.41 -29.30
C ASP A 261 -17.14 -10.86 -29.80
N GLN A 262 -17.76 -9.97 -29.02
CA GLN A 262 -19.01 -9.31 -29.38
C GLN A 262 -18.81 -7.86 -29.85
N ALA A 263 -17.55 -7.41 -30.01
CA ALA A 263 -17.20 -6.03 -30.35
C ALA A 263 -17.89 -4.99 -29.44
N ALA A 264 -18.05 -5.34 -28.16
CA ALA A 264 -18.70 -4.52 -27.15
C ALA A 264 -18.01 -4.72 -25.79
N SER A 265 -18.14 -3.72 -24.93
CA SER A 265 -17.72 -3.77 -23.53
C SER A 265 -18.82 -3.20 -22.65
N GLN A 266 -18.87 -3.63 -21.39
CA GLN A 266 -19.61 -2.95 -20.34
C GLN A 266 -18.61 -2.37 -19.34
N ASN A 267 -18.88 -1.16 -18.85
CA ASN A 267 -18.10 -0.58 -17.77
C ASN A 267 -18.85 -0.83 -16.47
N GLU A 268 -18.13 -1.29 -15.45
CA GLU A 268 -18.67 -1.64 -14.15
C GLU A 268 -19.67 -2.80 -14.22
N GLY A 269 -19.85 -3.49 -13.10
CA GLY A 269 -20.93 -4.45 -12.98
C GLY A 269 -20.69 -5.45 -11.88
N TYR A 270 -21.33 -6.59 -12.02
CA TYR A 270 -21.25 -7.67 -11.04
C TYR A 270 -20.77 -8.94 -11.72
N LEU A 271 -20.19 -9.84 -10.94
CA LEU A 271 -19.99 -11.23 -11.33
C LEU A 271 -20.60 -12.17 -10.29
N LEU A 272 -21.12 -13.30 -10.74
CA LEU A 272 -21.46 -14.43 -9.89
C LEU A 272 -20.54 -15.59 -10.21
N ILE A 273 -19.96 -16.18 -9.18
CA ILE A 273 -18.99 -17.27 -9.28
C ILE A 273 -19.74 -18.60 -9.11
N ASP A 274 -19.44 -19.57 -9.97
CA ASP A 274 -19.98 -20.92 -9.79
C ASP A 274 -19.28 -21.61 -8.61
N THR A 275 -19.95 -21.62 -7.47
CA THR A 275 -19.42 -22.24 -6.23
C THR A 275 -19.71 -23.73 -6.13
N ALA A 276 -20.43 -24.32 -7.10
CA ALA A 276 -20.69 -25.76 -7.13
C ALA A 276 -19.49 -26.55 -7.69
N SER A 277 -18.63 -25.90 -8.48
CA SER A 277 -17.46 -26.51 -9.11
C SER A 277 -16.16 -25.78 -8.75
N ALA A 278 -15.04 -26.52 -8.77
CA ALA A 278 -13.73 -25.88 -8.70
C ALA A 278 -13.49 -25.10 -10.02
N PRO A 279 -12.85 -23.93 -9.99
CA PRO A 279 -12.14 -23.31 -8.85
C PRO A 279 -12.99 -22.42 -7.93
N GLY A 280 -14.31 -22.33 -8.12
CA GLY A 280 -15.19 -21.44 -7.34
C GLY A 280 -15.58 -21.94 -5.94
N HIS A 281 -15.21 -23.18 -5.57
CA HIS A 281 -15.47 -23.73 -4.24
C HIS A 281 -15.01 -22.77 -3.12
N GLY A 282 -15.85 -22.58 -2.10
CA GLY A 282 -15.55 -21.77 -0.91
C GLY A 282 -15.41 -20.26 -1.12
N ILE A 283 -15.45 -19.80 -2.37
CA ILE A 283 -15.65 -18.39 -2.71
C ILE A 283 -17.11 -18.02 -2.44
N VAL A 284 -17.38 -16.75 -2.18
CA VAL A 284 -18.74 -16.26 -1.91
C VAL A 284 -19.71 -16.60 -3.03
N GLY A 285 -20.87 -17.17 -2.67
CA GLY A 285 -21.93 -17.58 -3.59
C GLY A 285 -22.92 -16.48 -3.95
N GLU A 286 -22.51 -15.23 -3.81
CA GLU A 286 -23.33 -14.05 -4.08
C GLU A 286 -22.67 -13.16 -5.15
N THR A 287 -23.47 -12.35 -5.84
CA THR A 287 -22.97 -11.39 -6.84
C THR A 287 -22.04 -10.34 -6.22
N ILE A 288 -20.79 -10.28 -6.66
CA ILE A 288 -19.83 -9.29 -6.19
C ILE A 288 -19.50 -8.29 -7.29
N ARG A 289 -19.16 -7.07 -6.90
CA ARG A 289 -18.88 -5.99 -7.86
C ARG A 289 -17.48 -6.14 -8.46
N TYR A 290 -17.34 -5.77 -9.72
CA TYR A 290 -16.05 -5.47 -10.34
C TYR A 290 -16.06 -4.05 -10.90
N HIS A 291 -14.88 -3.47 -11.02
CA HIS A 291 -14.68 -2.13 -11.55
C HIS A 291 -13.81 -2.11 -12.80
N GLY A 292 -14.07 -1.14 -13.68
CA GLY A 292 -13.44 -1.03 -14.99
C GLY A 292 -14.24 -1.71 -16.10
N ALA A 293 -13.63 -1.73 -17.29
CA ALA A 293 -14.26 -2.30 -18.48
C ALA A 293 -14.13 -3.83 -18.50
N ALA A 294 -15.24 -4.52 -18.76
CA ALA A 294 -15.28 -5.92 -19.17
C ALA A 294 -15.67 -6.01 -20.64
N ASP A 295 -14.88 -6.74 -21.41
CA ASP A 295 -15.20 -7.03 -22.80
C ASP A 295 -16.23 -8.17 -22.89
N LEU A 296 -17.20 -8.03 -23.79
CA LEU A 296 -18.31 -8.96 -23.89
C LEU A 296 -18.01 -10.08 -24.88
N TYR A 297 -18.25 -11.32 -24.44
CA TYR A 297 -17.93 -12.53 -25.20
C TYR A 297 -19.07 -13.55 -25.15
N ARG A 298 -19.12 -14.42 -26.17
CA ARG A 298 -19.82 -15.71 -26.09
C ARG A 298 -18.84 -16.84 -25.91
N LEU A 299 -19.25 -17.84 -25.14
CA LEU A 299 -18.48 -19.07 -24.98
C LEU A 299 -18.48 -19.87 -26.28
N LYS A 300 -17.31 -20.40 -26.65
CA LYS A 300 -17.19 -21.49 -27.62
C LYS A 300 -17.44 -22.82 -26.90
N GLU A 301 -17.91 -23.80 -27.66
CA GLU A 301 -18.10 -25.17 -27.17
C GLU A 301 -16.81 -25.74 -26.55
N GLY A 302 -16.96 -26.48 -25.45
CA GLY A 302 -15.84 -27.04 -24.69
C GLY A 302 -15.13 -26.06 -23.74
N THR A 303 -15.66 -24.85 -23.57
CA THR A 303 -15.16 -23.85 -22.60
C THR A 303 -16.01 -23.90 -21.33
N ILE A 304 -15.36 -23.95 -20.18
CA ILE A 304 -16.00 -23.93 -18.86
C ILE A 304 -16.13 -22.48 -18.41
N GLU A 305 -17.33 -22.09 -17.96
CA GLU A 305 -17.58 -20.81 -17.31
C GLU A 305 -17.34 -20.96 -15.81
N VAL A 306 -16.43 -20.15 -15.26
CA VAL A 306 -16.13 -20.11 -13.83
C VAL A 306 -16.95 -19.03 -13.13
N ALA A 307 -17.19 -17.92 -13.83
CA ALA A 307 -18.03 -16.82 -13.34
C ALA A 307 -18.74 -16.13 -14.50
N ARG A 308 -19.91 -15.58 -14.23
CA ARG A 308 -20.77 -14.90 -15.21
C ARG A 308 -20.91 -13.41 -14.89
N LEU A 309 -20.93 -12.55 -15.90
CA LEU A 309 -21.19 -11.12 -15.74
C LEU A 309 -22.67 -10.83 -15.51
N TYR A 310 -22.95 -9.85 -14.68
CA TYR A 310 -24.27 -9.38 -14.28
C TYR A 310 -24.36 -7.86 -14.44
N ASN A 311 -25.52 -7.36 -14.87
CA ASN A 311 -25.79 -5.92 -14.99
C ASN A 311 -26.05 -5.27 -13.62
N ASN A 312 -26.57 -6.04 -12.67
CA ASN A 312 -26.86 -5.65 -11.29
C ASN A 312 -26.88 -6.91 -10.42
N GLN A 313 -27.20 -6.79 -9.13
CA GLN A 313 -27.17 -7.91 -8.17
C GLN A 313 -27.94 -9.17 -8.60
N SER A 314 -28.94 -9.08 -9.49
CA SER A 314 -29.84 -10.19 -9.84
C SER A 314 -29.95 -10.46 -11.34
N ASN A 315 -29.56 -9.54 -12.21
CA ASN A 315 -29.76 -9.65 -13.66
C ASN A 315 -28.50 -10.18 -14.37
N ALA A 316 -28.49 -11.48 -14.62
CA ALA A 316 -27.41 -12.16 -15.35
C ALA A 316 -27.34 -11.65 -16.79
N THR A 317 -26.14 -11.27 -17.23
CA THR A 317 -25.86 -11.12 -18.66
C THR A 317 -25.53 -12.51 -19.23
N PRO A 318 -25.54 -12.65 -20.56
CA PRO A 318 -25.18 -13.92 -21.16
C PRO A 318 -23.68 -13.97 -21.55
N ASN A 319 -22.85 -13.14 -20.91
CA ASN A 319 -21.42 -13.02 -21.13
C ASN A 319 -20.66 -13.59 -19.91
N PRO A 320 -19.59 -14.37 -20.13
CA PRO A 320 -18.77 -14.86 -19.03
C PRO A 320 -17.88 -13.75 -18.46
N ALA A 321 -17.63 -13.82 -17.16
CA ALA A 321 -16.63 -13.00 -16.47
C ALA A 321 -15.28 -13.71 -16.43
N ILE A 322 -15.31 -15.01 -16.13
CA ILE A 322 -14.11 -15.84 -16.01
C ILE A 322 -14.37 -17.18 -16.69
N THR A 323 -13.39 -17.64 -17.47
CA THR A 323 -13.47 -18.89 -18.23
C THR A 323 -12.21 -19.72 -18.10
N ILE A 324 -12.34 -21.02 -18.36
CA ILE A 324 -11.20 -21.93 -18.54
C ILE A 324 -11.48 -22.92 -19.66
N ARG A 325 -10.45 -23.25 -20.42
CA ARG A 325 -10.51 -24.20 -21.52
C ARG A 325 -9.25 -25.06 -21.54
N SER A 326 -9.43 -26.38 -21.61
CA SER A 326 -8.32 -27.30 -21.87
C SER A 326 -8.01 -27.34 -23.36
N ILE A 327 -6.71 -27.32 -23.69
CA ILE A 327 -6.17 -27.20 -25.04
C ILE A 327 -5.17 -28.33 -25.31
N GLY A 328 -5.26 -28.90 -26.51
CA GLY A 328 -4.27 -29.85 -27.02
C GLY A 328 -4.29 -31.22 -26.32
N LYS A 329 -3.48 -32.14 -26.84
CA LYS A 329 -3.28 -33.49 -26.26
C LYS A 329 -2.22 -33.49 -25.15
N ALA A 330 -1.43 -32.43 -25.04
CA ALA A 330 -0.37 -32.26 -24.04
C ALA A 330 -0.88 -31.68 -22.71
N GLY A 331 -2.19 -31.40 -22.59
CA GLY A 331 -2.81 -30.92 -21.34
C GLY A 331 -2.58 -29.44 -21.05
N GLY A 332 -2.37 -28.60 -22.06
CA GLY A 332 -2.32 -27.14 -21.89
C GLY A 332 -3.70 -26.58 -21.53
N GLN A 333 -3.74 -25.41 -20.90
CA GLN A 333 -5.00 -24.76 -20.52
C GLN A 333 -4.92 -23.25 -20.77
N ALA A 334 -6.05 -22.66 -21.11
CA ALA A 334 -6.18 -21.23 -21.31
C ALA A 334 -7.41 -20.72 -20.55
N ALA A 335 -7.22 -19.70 -19.72
CA ALA A 335 -8.25 -19.06 -18.93
C ALA A 335 -8.25 -17.55 -19.17
N ALA A 336 -9.43 -16.95 -19.08
CA ALA A 336 -9.59 -15.51 -19.27
C ALA A 336 -10.38 -14.91 -18.13
N PHE A 337 -9.90 -13.78 -17.61
CA PHE A 337 -10.75 -12.76 -16.99
C PHE A 337 -11.12 -11.77 -18.09
N THR A 338 -12.41 -11.54 -18.32
CA THR A 338 -12.86 -10.65 -19.41
C THR A 338 -12.73 -9.16 -19.08
N TYR A 339 -12.33 -8.86 -17.84
CA TYR A 339 -11.95 -7.55 -17.31
C TYR A 339 -10.53 -7.60 -16.72
N ASP A 340 -9.96 -6.43 -16.43
CA ASP A 340 -8.66 -6.33 -15.77
C ASP A 340 -8.83 -6.37 -14.25
N LEU A 341 -8.49 -7.50 -13.65
CA LEU A 341 -8.60 -7.72 -12.20
C LEU A 341 -7.75 -6.71 -11.41
N ALA A 342 -6.53 -6.39 -11.86
CA ALA A 342 -5.65 -5.45 -11.16
C ALA A 342 -6.30 -4.07 -10.98
N ARG A 343 -6.83 -3.50 -12.08
CA ARG A 343 -7.60 -2.26 -12.03
C ARG A 343 -8.84 -2.38 -11.16
N SER A 344 -9.59 -3.49 -11.28
CA SER A 344 -10.77 -3.70 -10.43
C SER A 344 -10.41 -3.68 -8.95
N ILE A 345 -9.33 -4.35 -8.53
CA ILE A 345 -8.88 -4.37 -7.13
C ILE A 345 -8.47 -2.97 -6.65
N ILE A 346 -7.68 -2.25 -7.44
CA ILE A 346 -7.27 -0.87 -7.10
C ILE A 346 -8.51 0.00 -6.90
N TYR A 347 -9.47 -0.05 -7.82
CA TYR A 347 -10.67 0.79 -7.75
C TYR A 347 -11.64 0.34 -6.65
N THR A 348 -11.77 -0.96 -6.36
CA THR A 348 -12.54 -1.44 -5.19
C THR A 348 -11.94 -0.89 -3.90
N ARG A 349 -10.61 -0.82 -3.82
CA ARG A 349 -9.90 -0.42 -2.61
C ARG A 349 -9.77 1.09 -2.42
N GLN A 350 -9.54 1.82 -3.50
CA GLN A 350 -9.27 3.26 -3.46
C GLN A 350 -10.48 4.12 -3.80
N GLY A 351 -11.52 3.53 -4.39
CA GLY A 351 -12.75 4.22 -4.76
C GLY A 351 -12.78 4.65 -6.23
N ASN A 352 -13.75 5.49 -6.58
CA ASN A 352 -13.97 5.94 -7.95
C ASN A 352 -12.94 7.02 -8.34
N PRO A 353 -12.04 6.78 -9.31
CA PRO A 353 -11.06 7.77 -9.73
C PRO A 353 -11.70 9.03 -10.34
N ALA A 354 -12.91 8.94 -10.88
CA ALA A 354 -13.64 10.09 -11.41
C ALA A 354 -14.20 11.02 -10.32
N TRP A 355 -14.23 10.56 -9.07
CA TRP A 355 -14.67 11.34 -7.90
C TRP A 355 -13.50 11.90 -7.09
N ALA A 356 -12.26 11.74 -7.57
CA ALA A 356 -11.09 12.32 -6.93
C ALA A 356 -11.20 13.86 -6.85
N GLY A 357 -11.12 14.38 -5.63
CA GLY A 357 -11.28 15.81 -5.35
C GLY A 357 -12.72 16.33 -5.44
N ASP A 358 -13.71 15.44 -5.52
CA ASP A 358 -15.12 15.80 -5.46
C ASP A 358 -15.68 15.60 -4.04
N GLU A 359 -16.33 16.62 -3.49
CA GLU A 359 -17.08 16.51 -2.23
C GLU A 359 -18.47 15.94 -2.56
N ARG A 360 -18.82 14.79 -1.96
CA ARG A 360 -19.98 13.99 -2.37
C ARG A 360 -20.96 13.73 -1.25
N ASP A 361 -20.52 13.76 0.00
CA ASP A 361 -21.36 13.42 1.15
C ASP A 361 -22.06 14.61 1.83
N GLY A 362 -21.72 15.83 1.42
CA GLY A 362 -22.23 17.10 1.94
C GLY A 362 -21.45 17.63 3.15
N ASN A 363 -20.33 17.02 3.53
CA ASN A 363 -19.54 17.36 4.71
C ASN A 363 -18.11 17.71 4.32
N SER A 364 -17.82 19.01 4.20
CA SER A 364 -16.44 19.48 4.21
C SER A 364 -15.70 18.96 5.45
N VAL A 365 -14.45 18.53 5.37
CA VAL A 365 -13.49 18.45 4.25
C VAL A 365 -13.72 17.23 3.33
N ILE A 366 -13.19 17.22 2.10
CA ILE A 366 -13.19 16.00 1.26
C ILE A 366 -12.39 14.90 1.97
N ARG A 367 -12.95 13.70 2.06
CA ARG A 367 -12.40 12.53 2.74
C ARG A 367 -12.40 11.30 1.83
N PRO A 368 -11.69 10.21 2.18
CA PRO A 368 -11.66 9.03 1.32
C PRO A 368 -13.03 8.41 1.08
N ASN A 369 -14.00 8.56 1.99
CA ASN A 369 -15.35 8.04 1.80
C ASN A 369 -16.12 8.75 0.66
N ASP A 370 -15.75 9.98 0.28
CA ASP A 370 -16.31 10.65 -0.90
C ASP A 370 -16.03 9.87 -2.19
N LEU A 371 -14.91 9.15 -2.27
CA LEU A 371 -14.60 8.27 -3.40
C LEU A 371 -15.55 7.07 -3.51
N PHE A 372 -16.42 6.86 -2.53
CA PHE A 372 -17.38 5.76 -2.48
C PHE A 372 -18.84 6.22 -2.37
N PHE A 373 -19.09 7.42 -1.88
CA PHE A 373 -20.44 7.94 -1.64
C PHE A 373 -21.10 8.40 -2.96
N GLY A 374 -22.13 7.67 -3.38
CA GLY A 374 -22.83 7.94 -4.64
C GLY A 374 -23.91 9.00 -4.53
N ALA A 375 -24.47 9.23 -3.33
CA ALA A 375 -25.70 9.98 -3.14
C ALA A 375 -25.55 11.52 -3.06
N LYS A 376 -24.60 12.09 -3.79
CA LYS A 376 -24.35 13.55 -3.85
C LYS A 376 -25.58 14.32 -4.34
N ASP A 377 -25.89 15.44 -3.69
CA ASP A 377 -26.99 16.30 -4.12
C ASP A 377 -26.71 16.90 -5.51
N GLY A 378 -27.69 16.84 -6.39
CA GLY A 378 -27.54 17.24 -7.81
C GLY A 378 -26.74 16.28 -8.71
N ASP A 379 -26.06 15.27 -8.18
CA ASP A 379 -25.29 14.25 -8.94
C ASP A 379 -25.39 12.86 -8.28
N ARG A 380 -26.62 12.38 -8.12
CA ARG A 380 -26.89 11.09 -7.48
C ARG A 380 -26.54 9.93 -8.40
N GLN A 381 -25.60 9.10 -7.96
CA GLN A 381 -25.17 7.87 -8.58
C GLN A 381 -25.27 6.71 -7.55
N PRO A 382 -25.21 5.44 -7.97
CA PRO A 382 -25.01 4.35 -7.03
C PRO A 382 -23.69 4.53 -6.27
N ASP A 383 -23.63 4.11 -5.00
CA ASP A 383 -22.37 4.04 -4.26
C ASP A 383 -21.34 3.24 -5.05
N TRP A 384 -20.05 3.56 -4.90
CA TRP A 384 -18.99 2.92 -5.68
C TRP A 384 -18.87 1.44 -5.34
N ASN A 385 -18.78 1.09 -4.06
CA ASN A 385 -18.93 -0.29 -3.62
C ASN A 385 -20.39 -0.57 -3.23
N ASP A 386 -20.80 -1.83 -3.34
CA ASP A 386 -22.18 -2.21 -3.03
C ASP A 386 -22.39 -2.36 -1.52
N PHE A 387 -23.06 -1.39 -0.91
CA PHE A 387 -23.26 -1.35 0.52
C PHE A 387 -24.26 -2.41 1.04
N ASP A 388 -25.09 -2.99 0.19
CA ASP A 388 -25.95 -4.12 0.56
C ASP A 388 -25.16 -5.43 0.64
N ARG A 389 -23.94 -5.45 0.08
CA ARG A 389 -22.99 -6.55 0.11
C ARG A 389 -21.71 -6.21 0.87
N ILE A 390 -21.71 -5.16 1.68
CA ILE A 390 -20.52 -4.60 2.32
C ILE A 390 -19.82 -5.56 3.28
N ALA A 391 -20.54 -6.56 3.79
CA ALA A 391 -19.99 -7.62 4.62
C ALA A 391 -18.97 -8.51 3.88
N ILE A 392 -18.98 -8.53 2.54
CA ILE A 392 -18.11 -9.35 1.71
C ILE A 392 -16.83 -8.57 1.40
N PRO A 393 -15.63 -9.11 1.67
CA PRO A 393 -14.38 -8.52 1.23
C PRO A 393 -14.18 -8.80 -0.27
N VAL A 394 -14.90 -8.07 -1.11
CA VAL A 394 -14.97 -8.28 -2.58
C VAL A 394 -13.60 -8.33 -3.26
N ALA A 395 -12.66 -7.49 -2.84
CA ALA A 395 -11.30 -7.50 -3.38
C ALA A 395 -10.57 -8.79 -2.98
N ASP A 396 -10.72 -9.25 -1.73
CA ASP A 396 -10.05 -10.46 -1.25
C ASP A 396 -10.65 -11.72 -1.91
N GLU A 397 -11.98 -11.79 -2.08
CA GLU A 397 -12.64 -12.91 -2.76
C GLU A 397 -12.19 -13.07 -4.22
N GLN A 398 -12.03 -11.96 -4.96
CA GLN A 398 -11.55 -12.01 -6.35
C GLN A 398 -10.06 -12.42 -6.45
N GLN A 399 -9.21 -11.92 -5.55
CA GLN A 399 -7.81 -12.34 -5.47
C GLN A 399 -7.69 -13.82 -5.10
N ARG A 400 -8.51 -14.29 -4.16
CA ARG A 400 -8.57 -15.71 -3.78
C ARG A 400 -9.03 -16.59 -4.94
N LEU A 401 -10.01 -16.14 -5.71
CA LEU A 401 -10.48 -16.86 -6.90
C LEU A 401 -9.38 -17.00 -7.96
N LEU A 402 -8.56 -15.95 -8.18
CA LEU A 402 -7.39 -16.04 -9.05
C LEU A 402 -6.46 -17.16 -8.56
N VAL A 403 -6.14 -17.22 -7.27
CA VAL A 403 -5.25 -18.27 -6.75
C VAL A 403 -5.89 -19.67 -6.78
N ASN A 404 -7.20 -19.79 -6.53
CA ASN A 404 -7.91 -21.06 -6.72
C ASN A 404 -7.84 -21.52 -8.18
N LEU A 405 -8.01 -20.62 -9.15
CA LEU A 405 -7.84 -20.92 -10.57
C LEU A 405 -6.41 -21.35 -10.90
N MET A 406 -5.40 -20.66 -10.36
CA MET A 406 -3.99 -21.05 -10.55
C MET A 406 -3.72 -22.46 -10.02
N ASN A 407 -4.18 -22.78 -8.81
CA ASN A 407 -4.05 -24.12 -8.23
C ASN A 407 -4.78 -25.17 -9.05
N PHE A 408 -5.98 -24.86 -9.54
CA PHE A 408 -6.75 -25.75 -10.41
C PHE A 408 -6.01 -26.05 -11.71
N MET A 409 -5.44 -25.03 -12.35
CA MET A 409 -4.70 -25.19 -13.60
C MET A 409 -3.40 -25.99 -13.39
N LEU A 410 -2.75 -25.80 -12.25
CA LEU A 410 -1.46 -26.41 -11.93
C LEU A 410 -1.54 -27.76 -11.19
N GLU A 411 -2.73 -28.30 -10.95
CA GLU A 411 -2.98 -29.44 -10.05
C GLU A 411 -2.05 -30.64 -10.31
N ASP A 412 -1.75 -30.95 -11.57
CA ASP A 412 -0.83 -32.06 -11.96
C ASP A 412 0.53 -31.57 -12.51
N LYS A 413 0.77 -30.26 -12.53
CA LYS A 413 1.95 -29.65 -13.15
C LYS A 413 2.94 -29.08 -12.14
N ALA A 414 2.46 -28.33 -11.15
CA ALA A 414 3.32 -27.72 -10.14
C ALA A 414 2.48 -27.23 -8.95
N PRO A 415 2.41 -27.98 -7.84
CA PRO A 415 1.79 -27.48 -6.62
C PRO A 415 2.40 -26.13 -6.19
N LEU A 416 1.56 -25.15 -5.86
CA LEU A 416 2.01 -23.80 -5.49
C LEU A 416 2.11 -23.64 -3.96
N PRO A 417 3.32 -23.65 -3.37
CA PRO A 417 3.48 -23.27 -1.97
C PRO A 417 3.26 -21.76 -1.81
N ARG A 418 2.55 -21.36 -0.74
CA ARG A 418 2.29 -19.94 -0.41
C ARG A 418 2.25 -19.69 1.10
N LEU A 419 2.49 -18.45 1.51
CA LEU A 419 2.52 -18.05 2.91
C LEU A 419 1.12 -17.65 3.41
N TRP A 420 0.76 -18.09 4.61
CA TRP A 420 -0.46 -17.64 5.29
C TRP A 420 -0.41 -16.14 5.62
N TYR A 421 -1.57 -15.50 5.77
CA TYR A 421 -1.74 -14.04 5.82
C TYR A 421 -1.16 -13.38 7.07
N LEU A 422 -1.51 -13.90 8.25
CA LEU A 422 -1.18 -13.30 9.55
C LEU A 422 -0.30 -14.24 10.39
N PRO A 423 0.35 -13.76 11.47
CA PRO A 423 1.21 -14.59 12.29
C PRO A 423 0.52 -15.84 12.83
N LYS A 424 1.26 -16.93 12.99
CA LYS A 424 0.84 -18.15 13.71
C LYS A 424 -0.45 -18.81 13.17
N GLY A 425 -0.89 -18.49 11.95
CA GLY A 425 -2.16 -19.01 11.43
C GLY A 425 -3.39 -18.17 11.80
N LEU A 426 -3.19 -16.98 12.38
CA LEU A 426 -4.28 -16.10 12.78
C LEU A 426 -5.18 -15.72 11.60
N LYS A 427 -6.48 -15.62 11.86
CA LYS A 427 -7.50 -15.24 10.87
C LYS A 427 -7.90 -13.76 10.97
N ALA A 428 -7.65 -13.14 12.12
CA ALA A 428 -7.96 -11.74 12.38
C ALA A 428 -6.90 -11.11 13.29
N VAL A 429 -6.70 -9.80 13.13
CA VAL A 429 -6.00 -8.94 14.09
C VAL A 429 -6.71 -7.58 14.13
N LEU A 430 -6.72 -6.92 15.29
CA LEU A 430 -7.14 -5.52 15.39
C LEU A 430 -5.91 -4.62 15.43
N VAL A 431 -5.81 -3.69 14.48
CA VAL A 431 -4.78 -2.66 14.43
C VAL A 431 -5.30 -1.46 15.19
N MET A 432 -4.95 -1.38 16.47
CA MET A 432 -5.53 -0.40 17.37
C MET A 432 -4.89 0.97 17.17
N THR A 433 -5.67 1.97 16.77
CA THR A 433 -5.19 3.36 16.69
C THR A 433 -6.12 4.33 17.40
N GLY A 434 -5.54 5.31 18.10
CA GLY A 434 -6.29 6.37 18.79
C GLY A 434 -5.67 7.75 18.58
N ASP A 435 -6.53 8.75 18.41
CA ASP A 435 -6.15 10.14 18.10
C ASP A 435 -6.19 10.99 19.38
N ASP A 436 -5.02 11.43 19.84
CA ASP A 436 -4.88 12.27 21.03
C ASP A 436 -4.86 13.75 20.61
N HIS A 437 -6.03 14.36 20.66
CA HIS A 437 -6.28 15.76 20.33
C HIS A 437 -5.78 16.76 21.39
N GLY A 438 -4.59 16.53 21.96
CA GLY A 438 -4.03 17.40 23.01
C GLY A 438 -4.56 17.11 24.41
N THR A 439 -4.99 15.87 24.67
CA THR A 439 -5.50 15.47 25.97
C THR A 439 -4.39 15.49 27.02
N ARG A 440 -4.76 15.62 28.31
CA ARG A 440 -3.77 15.60 29.41
C ARG A 440 -3.15 14.22 29.62
N SER A 441 -3.89 13.14 29.40
CA SER A 441 -3.47 11.77 29.72
C SER A 441 -4.27 10.68 28.99
N GLY A 442 -4.82 10.97 27.81
CA GLY A 442 -5.60 10.03 26.98
C GLY A 442 -4.76 8.82 26.57
N THR A 443 -3.67 9.08 25.83
CA THR A 443 -2.69 8.04 25.44
C THR A 443 -2.20 7.24 26.65
N GLU A 444 -1.71 7.92 27.70
CA GLU A 444 -1.15 7.28 28.90
C GLU A 444 -2.17 6.35 29.58
N ARG A 445 -3.41 6.81 29.76
CA ARG A 445 -4.47 6.00 30.39
C ARG A 445 -4.85 4.80 29.54
N SER A 446 -4.91 4.94 28.21
CA SER A 446 -5.25 3.83 27.31
C SER A 446 -4.13 2.78 27.29
N PHE A 447 -2.87 3.22 27.15
CA PHE A 447 -1.71 2.31 27.16
C PHE A 447 -1.57 1.57 28.49
N ASN A 448 -1.74 2.26 29.63
CA ASN A 448 -1.73 1.60 30.94
C ASN A 448 -2.86 0.57 31.07
N ARG A 449 -4.07 0.88 30.60
CA ARG A 449 -5.17 -0.11 30.59
C ARG A 449 -4.84 -1.35 29.76
N LEU A 450 -4.21 -1.19 28.59
CA LEU A 450 -3.80 -2.32 27.76
C LEU A 450 -2.78 -3.20 28.50
N LYS A 451 -1.76 -2.59 29.12
CA LYS A 451 -0.77 -3.29 29.96
C LYS A 451 -1.40 -3.99 31.16
N ASP A 452 -2.34 -3.32 31.85
CA ASP A 452 -3.03 -3.91 33.01
C ASP A 452 -3.92 -5.11 32.65
N ASN A 453 -4.27 -5.27 31.37
CA ASN A 453 -5.15 -6.34 30.88
C ASN A 453 -4.41 -7.47 30.13
N GLU A 454 -3.12 -7.28 29.83
CA GLU A 454 -2.33 -8.25 29.07
C GLU A 454 -1.93 -9.46 29.92
N PRO A 455 -1.70 -10.64 29.30
CA PRO A 455 -1.21 -11.80 30.03
C PRO A 455 0.21 -11.58 30.57
N GLU A 456 0.51 -12.03 31.80
CA GLU A 456 1.87 -11.92 32.38
C GLU A 456 2.96 -12.61 31.55
N TRP A 457 2.60 -13.62 30.75
CA TRP A 457 3.50 -14.40 29.91
C TRP A 457 3.62 -13.87 28.47
N CYS A 458 3.01 -12.72 28.17
CA CYS A 458 2.90 -12.26 26.80
C CYS A 458 4.28 -11.94 26.18
N SER A 459 4.42 -12.25 24.89
CA SER A 459 5.53 -11.81 24.05
C SER A 459 5.10 -10.69 23.09
N ILE A 460 5.82 -9.56 23.11
CA ILE A 460 5.62 -8.45 22.16
C ILE A 460 5.92 -8.92 20.73
N ALA A 461 7.00 -9.70 20.57
CA ALA A 461 7.44 -10.22 19.28
C ALA A 461 6.41 -11.18 18.69
N ASP A 462 5.72 -11.96 19.55
CA ASP A 462 4.73 -12.94 19.12
C ASP A 462 3.29 -12.40 19.10
N TRP A 463 3.08 -11.08 19.22
CA TRP A 463 1.75 -10.44 19.22
C TRP A 463 0.81 -10.95 20.32
N GLU A 464 1.36 -11.29 21.49
CA GLU A 464 0.56 -11.73 22.64
C GLU A 464 0.31 -10.60 23.62
N CYS A 465 1.20 -9.61 23.66
CA CYS A 465 1.01 -8.40 24.44
C CYS A 465 0.11 -7.42 23.70
N TYR A 466 -0.75 -6.70 24.42
CA TYR A 466 -1.70 -5.78 23.80
C TYR A 466 -1.04 -4.45 23.48
N ARG A 467 -0.97 -4.10 22.19
CA ARG A 467 -0.34 -2.87 21.71
C ARG A 467 -1.27 -2.08 20.83
N SER A 468 -0.97 -0.78 20.74
CA SER A 468 -1.70 0.17 19.94
C SER A 468 -0.78 1.28 19.47
N THR A 469 -1.25 2.03 18.48
CA THR A 469 -0.65 3.28 18.01
C THR A 469 -1.45 4.47 18.54
N SER A 470 -0.75 5.52 18.98
CA SER A 470 -1.39 6.80 19.30
C SER A 470 -0.85 7.91 18.39
N TRP A 471 -1.73 8.52 17.62
CA TRP A 471 -1.43 9.72 16.86
C TRP A 471 -1.68 10.91 17.78
N ILE A 472 -0.64 11.66 18.13
CA ILE A 472 -0.76 12.69 19.17
C ILE A 472 -0.37 14.08 18.65
N TYR A 473 -1.03 15.11 19.16
CA TYR A 473 -0.54 16.47 19.01
C TYR A 473 0.67 16.75 19.90
N THR A 474 1.50 17.69 19.47
CA THR A 474 2.60 18.21 20.29
C THR A 474 2.11 18.96 21.53
N SER A 475 0.81 19.29 21.61
CA SER A 475 0.17 19.84 22.81
C SER A 475 -0.28 18.78 23.82
N SER A 476 -0.29 17.49 23.48
CA SER A 476 -0.69 16.41 24.41
C SER A 476 0.20 16.33 25.64
N GLY A 477 -0.37 15.92 26.77
CA GLY A 477 0.29 15.90 28.08
C GLY A 477 1.33 14.79 28.28
N LEU A 478 1.52 13.90 27.31
CA LEU A 478 2.52 12.83 27.37
C LEU A 478 3.94 13.41 27.40
N SER A 479 4.72 13.08 28.44
CA SER A 479 6.12 13.52 28.53
C SER A 479 7.00 12.74 27.57
N LYS A 480 8.18 13.30 27.24
CA LYS A 480 9.16 12.62 26.39
C LYS A 480 9.67 11.31 27.01
N GLU A 481 9.83 11.28 28.34
CA GLU A 481 10.28 10.11 29.08
C GLU A 481 9.23 9.00 29.04
N ALA A 482 7.95 9.36 29.23
CA ALA A 482 6.85 8.41 29.14
C ALA A 482 6.68 7.89 27.72
N ALA A 483 6.72 8.77 26.71
CA ALA A 483 6.65 8.35 25.30
C ALA A 483 7.76 7.36 24.93
N HIS A 484 9.00 7.64 25.34
CA HIS A 484 10.13 6.73 25.14
C HIS A 484 9.92 5.39 25.87
N ALA A 485 9.44 5.40 27.12
CA ALA A 485 9.17 4.18 27.87
C ALA A 485 8.09 3.31 27.19
N TYR A 486 6.98 3.91 26.75
CA TYR A 486 5.94 3.17 26.02
C TYR A 486 6.44 2.64 24.67
N SER A 487 7.25 3.42 23.96
CA SER A 487 7.85 2.97 22.71
C SER A 487 8.79 1.78 22.93
N ALA A 488 9.59 1.80 24.00
CA ALA A 488 10.43 0.65 24.38
C ALA A 488 9.60 -0.58 24.76
N ASP A 489 8.39 -0.39 25.29
CA ASP A 489 7.43 -1.46 25.56
C ASP A 489 6.69 -1.96 24.30
N GLY A 490 6.92 -1.37 23.13
CA GLY A 490 6.35 -1.79 21.84
C GLY A 490 5.07 -1.06 21.43
N PHE A 491 4.66 -0.02 22.15
CA PHE A 491 3.61 0.90 21.68
C PHE A 491 4.17 1.80 20.58
N ASP A 492 3.29 2.26 19.70
CA ASP A 492 3.66 3.13 18.59
C ASP A 492 3.07 4.53 18.81
N ILE A 493 3.84 5.56 18.53
CA ILE A 493 3.49 6.95 18.82
C ILE A 493 3.99 7.81 17.67
N GLY A 494 3.08 8.52 17.03
CA GLY A 494 3.40 9.42 15.92
C GLY A 494 2.70 10.76 16.03
N ALA A 495 3.09 11.69 15.18
CA ALA A 495 2.41 12.95 15.00
C ALA A 495 1.02 12.72 14.40
N HIS A 496 -0.01 13.31 15.02
CA HIS A 496 -1.32 13.46 14.39
C HIS A 496 -1.28 14.66 13.45
N VAL A 497 -0.80 14.44 12.22
CA VAL A 497 -0.57 15.53 11.25
C VAL A 497 -1.88 16.29 11.00
N ASN A 498 -1.87 17.60 11.27
CA ASN A 498 -3.06 18.43 11.22
C ASN A 498 -3.10 19.28 9.93
N THR A 499 -4.10 19.02 9.09
CA THR A 499 -4.37 19.78 7.85
C THR A 499 -5.26 21.00 8.09
N GLY A 500 -5.67 21.27 9.33
CA GLY A 500 -6.66 22.28 9.67
C GLY A 500 -8.07 21.92 9.21
N CYS A 501 -8.36 20.62 9.06
CA CYS A 501 -9.62 20.10 8.52
C CYS A 501 -10.03 20.80 7.22
N SER A 502 -9.04 21.04 6.36
CA SER A 502 -9.18 21.80 5.12
C SER A 502 -8.68 20.99 3.94
N ASN A 503 -9.31 21.20 2.78
CA ASN A 503 -8.80 20.63 1.53
C ASN A 503 -7.41 21.22 1.25
N PHE A 504 -6.51 20.40 0.72
CA PHE A 504 -5.14 20.80 0.42
C PHE A 504 -4.87 20.79 -1.08
N VAL A 505 -3.86 21.56 -1.49
CA VAL A 505 -3.14 21.32 -2.74
C VAL A 505 -1.87 20.52 -2.45
N PRO A 506 -1.33 19.72 -3.39
CA PRO A 506 -0.23 18.80 -3.10
C PRO A 506 1.03 19.47 -2.53
N THR A 507 1.36 20.68 -2.98
CA THR A 507 2.51 21.45 -2.49
C THR A 507 2.36 21.85 -1.02
N ASP A 508 1.15 22.21 -0.60
CA ASP A 508 0.86 22.63 0.77
C ASP A 508 0.90 21.43 1.72
N LEU A 509 0.44 20.27 1.25
CA LEU A 509 0.49 19.03 2.04
C LEU A 509 1.93 18.66 2.41
N VAL A 510 2.88 18.79 1.48
CA VAL A 510 4.31 18.56 1.77
C VAL A 510 4.81 19.50 2.87
N GLY A 511 4.44 20.78 2.81
CA GLY A 511 4.81 21.78 3.81
C GLY A 511 4.19 21.50 5.19
N ILE A 512 2.94 21.01 5.22
CA ILE A 512 2.25 20.58 6.45
C ILE A 512 3.00 19.40 7.09
N PHE A 513 3.24 18.33 6.34
CA PHE A 513 3.98 17.17 6.86
C PHE A 513 5.38 17.56 7.35
N SER A 514 6.12 18.39 6.58
CA SER A 514 7.43 18.89 6.97
C SER A 514 7.40 19.54 8.35
N ARG A 515 6.46 20.48 8.56
CA ARG A 515 6.33 21.24 9.81
C ARG A 515 5.89 20.37 10.98
N GLU A 516 4.83 19.57 10.80
CA GLU A 516 4.24 18.79 11.90
C GLU A 516 5.19 17.67 12.36
N LEU A 517 5.80 16.93 11.42
CA LEU A 517 6.77 15.88 11.75
C LEU A 517 8.04 16.45 12.40
N TYR A 518 8.51 17.61 11.93
CA TYR A 518 9.65 18.29 12.54
C TYR A 518 9.33 18.73 13.97
N ALA A 519 8.21 19.41 14.20
CA ALA A 519 7.79 19.83 15.53
C ALA A 519 7.63 18.64 16.49
N PHE A 520 7.08 17.52 16.00
CA PHE A 520 6.97 16.28 16.75
C PHE A 520 8.34 15.72 17.13
N ARG A 521 9.28 15.65 16.17
CA ARG A 521 10.64 15.16 16.42
C ARG A 521 11.40 16.02 17.43
N ILE A 522 11.19 17.35 17.44
CA ILE A 522 11.79 18.23 18.45
C ILE A 522 11.24 17.94 19.85
N LYS A 523 9.93 17.67 19.97
CA LYS A 523 9.32 17.33 21.27
C LYS A 523 9.73 15.93 21.75
N TYR A 524 9.83 14.96 20.84
CA TYR A 524 10.10 13.55 21.13
C TYR A 524 11.33 13.05 20.36
N PRO A 525 12.54 13.52 20.69
CA PRO A 525 13.73 13.21 19.92
C PRO A 525 14.10 11.72 19.94
N ASP A 526 13.77 11.03 21.03
CA ASP A 526 14.18 9.63 21.28
C ASP A 526 13.18 8.58 20.73
N LEU A 527 12.06 9.00 20.14
CA LEU A 527 11.13 8.07 19.51
C LEU A 527 11.69 7.52 18.19
N PRO A 528 11.29 6.32 17.75
CA PRO A 528 11.53 5.88 16.39
C PRO A 528 10.94 6.86 15.36
N PRO A 529 11.45 6.88 14.12
CA PRO A 529 10.78 7.57 13.04
C PRO A 529 9.37 7.03 12.83
N GLN A 530 8.42 7.94 12.57
CA GLN A 530 7.05 7.57 12.26
C GLN A 530 6.98 6.85 10.90
N THR A 531 6.42 5.65 10.89
CA THR A 531 6.27 4.80 9.69
C THR A 531 4.81 4.54 9.33
N GLY A 532 3.87 4.75 10.25
CA GLY A 532 2.44 4.78 9.99
C GLY A 532 1.90 6.21 9.95
N ASN A 533 0.69 6.41 9.46
CA ASN A 533 0.05 7.72 9.55
C ASN A 533 -1.47 7.64 9.59
N ARG A 534 -2.02 8.63 10.29
CA ARG A 534 -3.37 9.10 10.08
C ARG A 534 -3.46 10.59 10.35
N THR A 535 -3.98 11.32 9.38
CA THR A 535 -4.11 12.77 9.45
C THR A 535 -5.39 13.17 10.17
N HIS A 536 -5.35 14.29 10.89
CA HIS A 536 -6.52 14.87 11.51
C HIS A 536 -7.57 15.22 10.47
N CYS A 537 -8.85 14.92 10.77
CA CYS A 537 -9.98 15.05 9.84
C CYS A 537 -9.88 14.23 8.55
N VAL A 538 -8.82 13.42 8.37
CA VAL A 538 -8.58 12.54 7.21
C VAL A 538 -8.82 13.23 5.86
N ALA A 539 -8.35 14.47 5.71
CA ALA A 539 -8.49 15.22 4.46
C ALA A 539 -7.86 14.44 3.29
N TRP A 540 -8.57 14.35 2.16
CA TRP A 540 -8.18 13.55 1.00
C TRP A 540 -8.56 14.25 -0.31
N SER A 541 -7.86 15.34 -0.62
CA SER A 541 -8.29 16.29 -1.67
C SER A 541 -8.07 15.83 -3.11
N ASP A 542 -7.46 14.68 -3.34
CA ASP A 542 -7.26 14.09 -4.68
C ASP A 542 -7.12 12.57 -4.62
N TRP A 543 -6.54 11.94 -5.66
CA TRP A 543 -6.40 10.48 -5.74
C TRP A 543 -5.32 9.90 -4.81
N ALA A 544 -4.13 10.51 -4.76
CA ALA A 544 -2.93 9.85 -4.22
C ALA A 544 -1.82 10.80 -3.75
N SER A 545 -2.08 12.09 -3.56
CA SER A 545 -1.06 13.00 -3.02
C SER A 545 -0.67 12.64 -1.59
N THR A 546 -1.62 12.25 -0.74
CA THR A 546 -1.34 11.82 0.64
C THR A 546 -0.32 10.66 0.68
N PRO A 547 -0.54 9.50 0.04
CA PRO A 547 0.43 8.40 0.09
C PRO A 547 1.76 8.72 -0.60
N LYS A 548 1.79 9.62 -1.60
CA LYS A 548 3.05 10.10 -2.19
C LYS A 548 3.85 10.97 -1.21
N VAL A 549 3.17 11.84 -0.47
CA VAL A 549 3.81 12.67 0.57
C VAL A 549 4.27 11.81 1.74
N GLU A 550 3.46 10.84 2.17
CA GLU A 550 3.84 9.86 3.18
C GLU A 550 5.12 9.11 2.80
N ALA A 551 5.18 8.56 1.59
CA ALA A 551 6.37 7.88 1.07
C ALA A 551 7.61 8.79 1.09
N ARG A 552 7.46 10.08 0.76
CA ARG A 552 8.55 11.07 0.85
C ARG A 552 9.11 11.19 2.28
N TYR A 553 8.27 11.05 3.30
CA TYR A 553 8.70 11.13 4.71
C TYR A 553 9.01 9.77 5.36
N GLY A 554 8.99 8.67 4.60
CA GLY A 554 9.28 7.33 5.09
C GLY A 554 8.11 6.67 5.82
N ILE A 555 6.90 7.24 5.72
CA ILE A 555 5.66 6.61 6.14
C ILE A 555 5.28 5.59 5.05
N ARG A 556 4.93 4.38 5.49
CA ARG A 556 4.64 3.21 4.64
C ARG A 556 3.34 2.49 5.00
N MET A 557 2.57 2.99 5.97
CA MET A 557 1.24 2.44 6.29
C MET A 557 0.25 3.55 6.62
N ASP A 558 -0.84 3.64 5.86
CA ASP A 558 -1.87 4.67 5.95
C ASP A 558 -3.17 4.09 6.53
N LEU A 559 -3.79 4.85 7.44
CA LEU A 559 -5.10 4.54 8.02
C LEU A 559 -6.16 5.61 7.76
N ASN A 560 -5.95 6.48 6.77
CA ASN A 560 -6.86 7.59 6.48
C ASN A 560 -8.16 7.11 5.81
N TYR A 561 -8.19 5.94 5.16
CA TYR A 561 -9.43 5.36 4.62
C TYR A 561 -10.40 4.99 5.74
N TYR A 562 -11.40 5.84 5.92
CA TYR A 562 -12.17 5.98 7.14
C TYR A 562 -13.64 5.59 6.89
N TYR A 563 -14.14 4.59 7.62
CA TYR A 563 -15.50 4.09 7.41
C TYR A 563 -16.54 4.97 8.13
N TRP A 564 -16.99 6.00 7.42
CA TRP A 564 -17.92 7.03 7.90
C TRP A 564 -18.69 7.61 6.69
N LEU A 565 -19.89 8.16 6.80
CA LEU A 565 -20.71 8.53 7.98
C LEU A 565 -21.85 7.56 8.30
N GLY A 566 -22.36 7.60 9.54
CA GLY A 566 -23.36 6.66 10.05
C GLY A 566 -24.63 6.53 9.20
N SER A 567 -25.13 7.65 8.67
CA SER A 567 -26.34 7.64 7.81
C SER A 567 -26.14 6.90 6.47
N TRP A 568 -24.89 6.75 6.03
CA TRP A 568 -24.50 6.00 4.85
C TRP A 568 -24.28 4.51 5.16
N ILE A 569 -23.56 4.24 6.26
CA ILE A 569 -23.20 2.90 6.73
C ILE A 569 -24.44 2.12 7.17
N LYS A 570 -25.35 2.78 7.92
CA LYS A 570 -26.60 2.23 8.45
C LYS A 570 -26.38 0.99 9.33
N ASP A 571 -25.44 1.09 10.26
CA ASP A 571 -25.09 0.02 11.22
C ASP A 571 -24.69 -1.31 10.54
N ARG A 572 -23.96 -1.23 9.41
CA ARG A 572 -23.48 -2.39 8.65
C ARG A 572 -21.96 -2.56 8.81
N PRO A 573 -21.49 -3.40 9.75
CA PRO A 573 -20.07 -3.73 9.82
C PRO A 573 -19.63 -4.47 8.55
N GLY A 574 -18.49 -4.08 7.97
CA GLY A 574 -18.00 -4.63 6.72
C GLY A 574 -16.77 -3.92 6.17
N PHE A 575 -16.62 -3.96 4.85
CA PHE A 575 -15.42 -3.62 4.11
C PHE A 575 -15.68 -2.53 3.08
N MET A 576 -15.62 -1.25 3.50
CA MET A 576 -15.78 -0.10 2.59
C MET A 576 -14.84 -0.18 1.37
N THR A 577 -13.59 -0.62 1.58
CA THR A 577 -12.56 -0.79 0.55
C THR A 577 -12.54 -2.21 -0.05
N GLY A 578 -13.52 -3.06 0.31
CA GLY A 578 -13.62 -4.44 -0.15
C GLY A 578 -12.48 -5.36 0.32
N SER A 579 -11.61 -4.95 1.23
CA SER A 579 -10.48 -5.78 1.69
C SER A 579 -10.23 -5.66 3.19
N GLY A 580 -9.85 -6.78 3.81
CA GLY A 580 -9.30 -6.85 5.15
C GLY A 580 -7.76 -6.89 5.19
N LEU A 581 -7.08 -7.00 4.04
CA LEU A 581 -5.63 -7.19 4.00
C LEU A 581 -4.90 -5.90 3.58
N PRO A 582 -3.73 -5.58 4.16
CA PRO A 582 -2.91 -4.46 3.71
C PRO A 582 -2.41 -4.70 2.28
N MET A 583 -2.57 -3.72 1.40
CA MET A 583 -1.96 -3.70 0.06
C MET A 583 -1.51 -2.28 -0.26
N ARG A 584 -0.49 -2.16 -1.10
CA ARG A 584 0.04 -0.87 -1.54
C ARG A 584 -0.98 -0.04 -2.32
N PHE A 585 -0.96 1.27 -2.13
CA PHE A 585 -1.66 2.21 -3.01
C PHE A 585 -1.12 2.13 -4.45
N ALA A 586 -1.94 2.59 -5.39
CA ALA A 586 -1.57 2.81 -6.77
C ALA A 586 -1.97 4.22 -7.24
N ASP A 587 -1.16 4.80 -8.12
CA ASP A 587 -1.49 6.03 -8.84
C ASP A 587 -2.53 5.76 -9.95
N LEU A 588 -3.03 6.81 -10.61
CA LEU A 588 -4.09 6.71 -11.62
C LEU A 588 -3.72 5.82 -12.83
N ASP A 589 -2.43 5.63 -13.10
CA ASP A 589 -1.92 4.76 -14.17
C ASP A 589 -1.67 3.31 -13.70
N GLY A 590 -1.90 3.02 -12.42
CA GLY A 590 -1.65 1.72 -11.79
C GLY A 590 -0.26 1.55 -11.19
N SER A 591 0.60 2.58 -11.23
CA SER A 591 1.93 2.53 -10.63
C SER A 591 1.83 2.41 -9.11
N MET A 592 2.49 1.41 -8.52
CA MET A 592 2.48 1.20 -7.07
C MET A 592 3.18 2.34 -6.34
N ILE A 593 2.60 2.76 -5.22
CA ILE A 593 3.20 3.66 -4.24
C ILE A 593 3.54 2.79 -3.01
N ASP A 594 4.76 2.89 -2.48
CA ASP A 594 5.21 2.05 -1.35
C ASP A 594 4.65 2.52 0.00
N VAL A 595 3.32 2.61 0.05
CA VAL A 595 2.50 2.86 1.25
C VAL A 595 1.35 1.86 1.23
N TYR A 596 1.24 1.04 2.26
CA TYR A 596 0.13 0.12 2.47
C TYR A 596 -1.12 0.86 2.93
N GLN A 597 -2.23 0.63 2.25
CA GLN A 597 -3.55 1.04 2.70
C GLN A 597 -4.08 0.03 3.73
N VAL A 598 -4.38 0.51 4.94
CA VAL A 598 -5.10 -0.24 5.98
C VAL A 598 -6.37 0.53 6.31
N ALA A 599 -7.54 -0.01 5.94
CA ALA A 599 -8.78 0.69 6.21
C ALA A 599 -9.07 0.73 7.72
N SER A 600 -9.58 1.87 8.19
CA SER A 600 -10.17 2.02 9.52
C SER A 600 -11.60 1.49 9.47
N HIS A 601 -11.76 0.16 9.60
CA HIS A 601 -13.06 -0.52 9.53
C HIS A 601 -13.95 -0.23 10.76
N LEU A 602 -13.34 -0.09 11.93
CA LEU A 602 -14.04 0.02 13.21
C LEU A 602 -13.76 1.38 13.85
N VAL A 603 -14.72 2.28 13.72
CA VAL A 603 -14.58 3.70 14.02
C VAL A 603 -15.64 4.11 15.04
N ASN A 604 -15.27 4.71 16.15
CA ASN A 604 -16.24 5.08 17.19
C ASN A 604 -17.19 6.23 16.76
N GLU A 605 -16.84 7.07 15.78
CA GLU A 605 -17.77 8.06 15.21
C GLU A 605 -18.58 7.54 13.99
N SER A 606 -18.52 6.24 13.68
CA SER A 606 -19.29 5.65 12.56
C SER A 606 -20.78 5.47 12.87
N GLU A 607 -21.21 5.73 14.11
CA GLU A 607 -22.57 5.46 14.63
C GLU A 607 -23.03 4.00 14.53
N MET A 608 -22.10 3.06 14.29
CA MET A 608 -22.39 1.63 14.41
C MET A 608 -22.63 1.24 15.87
N SER A 609 -23.41 0.18 16.07
CA SER A 609 -23.71 -0.38 17.38
C SER A 609 -22.50 -1.14 17.93
N PHE A 610 -21.87 -0.60 18.97
CA PHE A 610 -20.75 -1.22 19.67
C PHE A 610 -21.19 -1.83 21.03
N PRO A 611 -20.69 -3.03 21.39
CA PRO A 611 -19.60 -3.78 20.74
C PRO A 611 -20.01 -4.67 19.56
N SER A 612 -21.31 -4.83 19.24
CA SER A 612 -21.81 -5.81 18.27
C SER A 612 -21.19 -5.73 16.87
N ALA A 613 -20.81 -4.55 16.41
CA ALA A 613 -20.13 -4.37 15.12
C ALA A 613 -18.72 -4.99 15.12
N ILE A 614 -17.96 -4.85 16.22
CA ILE A 614 -16.64 -5.48 16.39
C ILE A 614 -16.81 -7.00 16.39
N GLU A 615 -17.79 -7.49 17.15
CA GLU A 615 -18.10 -8.92 17.26
C GLU A 615 -18.44 -9.53 15.90
N THR A 616 -19.34 -8.89 15.15
CA THR A 616 -19.76 -9.34 13.83
C THR A 616 -18.59 -9.43 12.84
N GLN A 617 -17.71 -8.43 12.85
CA GLN A 617 -16.56 -8.40 11.95
C GLN A 617 -15.57 -9.54 12.27
N LEU A 618 -15.25 -9.74 13.55
CA LEU A 618 -14.35 -10.81 13.99
C LEU A 618 -14.97 -12.20 13.80
N ASP A 619 -16.26 -12.38 14.05
CA ASP A 619 -16.94 -13.67 13.92
C ASP A 619 -16.98 -14.14 12.45
N ARG A 620 -17.08 -13.22 11.49
CA ARG A 620 -16.96 -13.55 10.05
C ARG A 620 -15.54 -13.95 9.65
N ALA A 621 -14.52 -13.38 10.29
CA ALA A 621 -13.13 -13.74 10.04
C ALA A 621 -12.78 -15.11 10.63
N LEU A 622 -13.19 -15.37 11.87
CA LEU A 622 -12.90 -16.60 12.61
C LEU A 622 -13.81 -17.77 12.20
N GLY A 623 -15.03 -17.45 11.75
CA GLY A 623 -16.06 -18.39 11.36
C GLY A 623 -15.94 -18.93 9.92
N PRO A 624 -17.00 -19.61 9.43
CA PRO A 624 -16.97 -20.32 8.16
C PRO A 624 -16.86 -19.41 6.92
N GLN A 625 -17.21 -18.13 7.03
CA GLN A 625 -17.05 -17.18 5.92
C GLN A 625 -15.56 -17.01 5.56
N GLY A 626 -14.68 -17.03 6.57
CA GLY A 626 -13.25 -16.88 6.39
C GLY A 626 -12.85 -15.53 5.81
N TYR A 627 -13.51 -14.46 6.25
CA TYR A 627 -13.22 -13.09 5.83
C TYR A 627 -12.04 -12.53 6.63
N TYR A 628 -10.86 -13.08 6.37
CA TYR A 628 -9.64 -12.81 7.13
C TYR A 628 -9.18 -11.36 6.96
N GLY A 629 -8.53 -10.80 7.98
CA GLY A 629 -8.02 -9.43 7.85
C GLY A 629 -7.29 -8.85 9.06
N ALA A 630 -6.57 -7.77 8.80
CA ALA A 630 -6.11 -6.81 9.79
C ALA A 630 -7.07 -5.62 9.78
N PHE A 631 -7.89 -5.51 10.83
CA PHE A 631 -8.95 -4.52 10.90
C PHE A 631 -8.46 -3.27 11.63
N GLY A 632 -8.34 -2.17 10.91
CA GLY A 632 -7.97 -0.87 11.50
C GLY A 632 -9.08 -0.33 12.39
N THR A 633 -8.69 0.28 13.51
CA THR A 633 -9.62 0.92 14.43
C THR A 633 -9.30 2.40 14.64
N HIS A 634 -10.29 3.16 15.08
CA HIS A 634 -10.13 4.55 15.53
C HIS A 634 -10.92 4.86 16.79
N TYR A 635 -10.35 5.68 17.68
CA TYR A 635 -11.04 6.32 18.79
C TYR A 635 -10.38 7.61 19.31
N ASP A 636 -11.19 8.49 19.90
CA ASP A 636 -10.80 9.84 20.36
C ASP A 636 -10.67 9.99 21.89
N PHE A 637 -10.23 8.95 22.62
CA PHE A 637 -10.09 8.93 24.10
C PHE A 637 -11.25 9.57 24.89
N SER A 638 -12.44 9.64 24.29
CA SER A 638 -13.61 10.41 24.75
C SER A 638 -14.72 9.50 25.29
N ASP A 639 -14.61 8.20 25.01
CA ASP A 639 -15.54 7.15 25.39
C ASP A 639 -14.77 5.88 25.85
N ASP A 640 -15.50 4.76 25.97
CA ASP A 640 -14.95 3.46 26.36
C ASP A 640 -14.67 2.53 25.16
N PHE A 641 -14.54 3.06 23.94
CA PHE A 641 -14.37 2.23 22.74
C PHE A 641 -13.12 1.35 22.79
N ASP A 642 -12.00 1.88 23.27
CA ASP A 642 -10.75 1.12 23.42
C ASP A 642 -10.90 -0.07 24.37
N ARG A 643 -11.72 0.07 25.43
CA ARG A 643 -12.05 -1.03 26.35
C ARG A 643 -12.95 -2.07 25.69
N GLN A 644 -13.92 -1.64 24.87
CA GLN A 644 -14.78 -2.54 24.13
C GLN A 644 -13.98 -3.37 23.12
N LEU A 645 -13.09 -2.73 22.34
CA LEU A 645 -12.14 -3.41 21.46
C LEU A 645 -11.33 -4.45 22.23
N THR A 646 -10.74 -4.04 23.36
CA THR A 646 -9.89 -4.93 24.18
C THR A 646 -10.67 -6.14 24.71
N ALA A 647 -11.88 -5.91 25.24
CA ALA A 647 -12.72 -6.97 25.78
C ALA A 647 -13.15 -7.98 24.70
N VAL A 648 -13.60 -7.49 23.56
CA VAL A 648 -14.05 -8.32 22.43
C VAL A 648 -12.90 -9.12 21.83
N ALA A 649 -11.74 -8.50 21.66
CA ALA A 649 -10.54 -9.15 21.13
C ALA A 649 -10.06 -10.27 22.07
N LYS A 650 -9.97 -9.99 23.37
CA LYS A 650 -9.60 -10.97 24.40
C LYS A 650 -10.56 -12.16 24.43
N ALA A 651 -11.87 -11.91 24.34
CA ALA A 651 -12.87 -12.97 24.32
C ALA A 651 -12.75 -13.92 23.12
N ARG A 652 -12.14 -13.46 22.01
CA ARG A 652 -12.01 -14.19 20.75
C ARG A 652 -10.57 -14.65 20.46
N GLY A 653 -9.61 -14.35 21.34
CA GLY A 653 -8.19 -14.65 21.12
C GLY A 653 -7.60 -13.89 19.93
N VAL A 654 -8.13 -12.71 19.61
CA VAL A 654 -7.65 -11.86 18.50
C VAL A 654 -6.60 -10.89 19.05
N PRO A 655 -5.40 -10.80 18.45
CA PRO A 655 -4.39 -9.85 18.92
C PRO A 655 -4.77 -8.39 18.71
N LEU A 656 -4.20 -7.54 19.56
CA LEU A 656 -4.25 -6.09 19.50
C LEU A 656 -2.83 -5.61 19.19
N VAL A 657 -2.63 -5.01 18.02
CA VAL A 657 -1.29 -4.64 17.55
C VAL A 657 -1.20 -3.17 17.19
N SER A 658 0.01 -2.64 17.27
CA SER A 658 0.34 -1.32 16.71
C SER A 658 0.49 -1.38 15.19
N VAL A 659 0.41 -0.20 14.55
CA VAL A 659 0.67 -0.02 13.11
C VAL A 659 2.10 -0.43 12.75
N GLN A 660 3.09 -0.07 13.57
CA GLN A 660 4.47 -0.53 13.39
C GLN A 660 4.59 -2.06 13.41
N GLN A 661 3.94 -2.77 14.35
CA GLN A 661 3.94 -4.23 14.37
C GLN A 661 3.34 -4.84 13.09
N LEU A 662 2.23 -4.26 12.59
CA LEU A 662 1.61 -4.72 11.35
C LEU A 662 2.53 -4.46 10.14
N LEU A 663 3.20 -3.32 10.07
CA LEU A 663 4.15 -3.00 9.00
C LEU A 663 5.33 -3.98 9.00
N ASP A 664 5.94 -4.22 10.16
CA ASP A 664 7.06 -5.16 10.29
C ASP A 664 6.67 -6.58 9.87
N TRP A 665 5.46 -7.03 10.25
CA TRP A 665 4.94 -8.31 9.78
C TRP A 665 4.70 -8.32 8.28
N THR A 666 4.04 -7.29 7.75
CA THR A 666 3.70 -7.19 6.32
C THR A 666 4.96 -7.25 5.46
N ASP A 667 5.98 -6.46 5.80
CA ASP A 667 7.25 -6.48 5.09
C ASP A 667 8.01 -7.79 5.30
N GLY A 668 8.06 -8.31 6.54
CA GLY A 668 8.73 -9.57 6.85
C GLY A 668 8.12 -10.74 6.07
N ARG A 669 6.79 -10.84 6.04
CA ARG A 669 6.06 -11.84 5.26
C ARG A 669 6.31 -11.67 3.76
N ASN A 670 6.21 -10.45 3.23
CA ASN A 670 6.40 -10.20 1.81
C ASN A 670 7.84 -10.41 1.33
N ASN A 671 8.83 -10.26 2.22
CA ASN A 671 10.22 -10.57 1.93
C ASN A 671 10.54 -12.07 2.09
N SER A 672 9.71 -12.80 2.83
CA SER A 672 9.76 -14.27 2.95
C SER A 672 9.15 -14.93 1.71
N HIS A 673 9.71 -16.08 1.29
CA HIS A 673 9.29 -16.71 0.04
C HIS A 673 9.76 -18.15 -0.07
N PHE A 674 9.20 -18.85 -1.06
CA PHE A 674 9.68 -20.14 -1.54
C PHE A 674 10.36 -19.96 -2.90
N ALA A 675 11.60 -20.40 -3.02
CA ALA A 675 12.42 -20.33 -4.22
C ALA A 675 12.86 -21.73 -4.67
N ARG A 676 13.46 -21.81 -5.86
CA ARG A 676 14.01 -23.06 -6.45
C ARG A 676 13.00 -24.21 -6.41
N ILE A 677 11.75 -23.91 -6.75
CA ILE A 677 10.66 -24.87 -6.72
C ILE A 677 10.89 -25.92 -7.81
N GLY A 678 10.85 -27.19 -7.42
CA GLY A 678 10.96 -28.35 -8.29
C GLY A 678 9.81 -29.32 -8.05
N TRP A 679 9.27 -29.87 -9.13
CA TRP A 679 8.22 -30.88 -9.09
C TRP A 679 8.56 -32.01 -10.05
N ASN A 680 8.44 -33.25 -9.59
CA ASN A 680 8.69 -34.43 -10.41
C ASN A 680 7.48 -35.38 -10.54
N GLY A 681 6.30 -34.94 -10.07
CA GLY A 681 5.07 -35.75 -10.05
C GLY A 681 4.76 -36.38 -8.70
N ASP A 682 5.76 -36.65 -7.85
CA ASP A 682 5.59 -37.26 -6.51
C ASP A 682 6.15 -36.40 -5.39
N VAL A 683 7.13 -35.55 -5.71
CA VAL A 683 7.89 -34.79 -4.73
C VAL A 683 7.95 -33.34 -5.17
N LEU A 684 7.48 -32.46 -4.28
CA LEU A 684 7.71 -31.03 -4.37
C LEU A 684 8.93 -30.68 -3.52
N THR A 685 9.91 -30.01 -4.10
CA THR A 685 11.07 -29.46 -3.40
C THR A 685 11.09 -27.96 -3.54
N PHE A 686 11.53 -27.25 -2.51
CA PHE A 686 11.75 -25.81 -2.57
C PHE A 686 12.71 -25.39 -1.46
N GLU A 687 13.25 -24.19 -1.59
CA GLU A 687 13.93 -23.53 -0.49
C GLU A 687 13.05 -22.44 0.08
N ALA A 688 12.87 -22.45 1.40
CA ALA A 688 12.22 -21.36 2.10
C ALA A 688 13.26 -20.35 2.57
N PHE A 689 12.93 -19.07 2.44
CA PHE A 689 13.59 -17.98 3.14
C PHE A 689 12.57 -17.29 4.04
N ALA A 690 12.87 -17.24 5.34
CA ALA A 690 12.10 -16.51 6.35
C ALA A 690 12.85 -15.24 6.75
N ASP A 691 12.19 -14.09 6.60
CA ASP A 691 12.71 -12.81 7.10
C ASP A 691 12.76 -12.83 8.63
N ARG A 692 13.83 -12.29 9.22
CA ARG A 692 14.02 -12.29 10.67
C ARG A 692 12.87 -11.63 11.44
N ARG A 693 12.17 -10.66 10.86
CA ARG A 693 11.03 -9.96 11.49
C ARG A 693 9.87 -10.90 11.80
N THR A 694 9.75 -12.00 11.06
CA THR A 694 8.65 -12.93 11.26
C THR A 694 8.90 -13.90 12.41
N GLY A 695 10.12 -13.95 12.96
CA GLY A 695 10.50 -14.92 13.99
C GLY A 695 10.13 -16.35 13.59
N THR A 696 9.41 -17.05 14.46
CA THR A 696 8.89 -18.41 14.25
C THR A 696 7.40 -18.42 13.86
N MET A 697 6.84 -17.25 13.55
CA MET A 697 5.40 -17.08 13.36
C MET A 697 4.91 -17.40 11.95
N LEU A 698 5.79 -17.62 10.97
CA LEU A 698 5.36 -17.96 9.61
C LEU A 698 4.66 -19.31 9.55
N ARG A 699 3.61 -19.35 8.74
CA ARG A 699 2.92 -20.56 8.33
C ARG A 699 2.91 -20.64 6.80
N GLY A 700 3.27 -21.80 6.29
CA GLY A 700 3.22 -22.14 4.88
C GLY A 700 1.97 -22.97 4.60
N MET A 701 1.48 -22.87 3.37
CA MET A 701 0.36 -23.63 2.85
C MET A 701 0.77 -24.25 1.52
N ILE A 702 0.52 -25.53 1.36
CA ILE A 702 0.74 -26.26 0.11
C ILE A 702 -0.54 -27.04 -0.21
N PRO A 703 -1.04 -27.06 -1.46
CA PRO A 703 -2.19 -27.88 -1.81
C PRO A 703 -2.03 -29.31 -1.28
N ALA A 704 -2.91 -29.71 -0.36
CA ALA A 704 -2.85 -30.99 0.33
C ALA A 704 -3.06 -32.16 -0.64
N ARG A 705 -3.64 -31.87 -1.81
CA ARG A 705 -4.01 -32.84 -2.82
C ARG A 705 -3.64 -32.32 -4.20
N THR A 706 -3.17 -33.24 -5.04
CA THR A 706 -3.25 -33.14 -6.50
C THR A 706 -4.37 -34.06 -6.99
N ARG A 707 -4.56 -34.23 -8.30
CA ARG A 707 -5.70 -34.96 -8.86
C ARG A 707 -5.83 -36.37 -8.29
N GLU A 708 -4.72 -37.11 -8.21
CA GLU A 708 -4.69 -38.50 -7.72
C GLU A 708 -3.97 -38.67 -6.38
N LYS A 709 -3.25 -37.65 -5.91
CA LYS A 709 -2.32 -37.78 -4.79
C LYS A 709 -2.64 -36.84 -3.65
N GLU A 710 -2.10 -37.14 -2.48
CA GLU A 710 -2.16 -36.30 -1.30
C GLU A 710 -0.81 -36.23 -0.58
N VAL A 711 -0.59 -35.13 0.14
CA VAL A 711 0.61 -34.94 0.96
C VAL A 711 0.59 -35.94 2.10
N VAL A 712 1.70 -36.67 2.26
CA VAL A 712 1.87 -37.65 3.35
C VAL A 712 3.04 -37.33 4.27
N ALA A 713 3.94 -36.43 3.85
CA ALA A 713 5.07 -36.00 4.67
C ALA A 713 5.65 -34.67 4.18
N ILE A 714 6.07 -33.84 5.11
CA ILE A 714 6.92 -32.66 4.88
C ILE A 714 8.21 -32.84 5.69
N SER A 715 9.33 -32.43 5.10
CA SER A 715 10.62 -32.39 5.78
C SER A 715 11.39 -31.13 5.41
N ARG A 716 12.19 -30.63 6.35
CA ARG A 716 13.13 -29.52 6.19
C ARG A 716 14.52 -29.99 6.57
N ASP A 717 15.48 -29.84 5.66
CA ASP A 717 16.88 -30.26 5.84
C ASP A 717 17.00 -31.73 6.30
N GLY A 718 16.09 -32.58 5.81
CA GLY A 718 16.00 -34.00 6.15
C GLY A 718 15.26 -34.32 7.46
N LEU A 719 14.88 -33.33 8.26
CA LEU A 719 14.09 -33.51 9.47
C LEU A 719 12.59 -33.42 9.19
N PRO A 720 11.74 -34.26 9.81
CA PRO A 720 10.28 -34.15 9.67
C PRO A 720 9.77 -32.78 10.12
N VAL A 721 8.77 -32.26 9.41
CA VAL A 721 8.02 -31.07 9.78
C VAL A 721 6.55 -31.45 9.91
N ASP A 722 5.98 -31.15 11.08
CA ASP A 722 4.57 -31.40 11.33
C ASP A 722 3.70 -30.53 10.42
N HIS A 723 2.58 -31.11 9.99
CA HIS A 723 1.58 -30.41 9.20
C HIS A 723 0.16 -30.83 9.60
N GLU A 724 -0.80 -29.98 9.30
CA GLU A 724 -2.22 -30.28 9.43
C GLU A 724 -2.96 -29.90 8.15
N THR A 725 -4.06 -30.58 7.84
CA THR A 725 -4.87 -30.24 6.67
C THR A 725 -5.97 -29.26 7.06
N GLU A 726 -5.99 -28.08 6.45
CA GLU A 726 -7.06 -27.08 6.59
C GLU A 726 -7.67 -26.75 5.22
N THR A 727 -8.99 -26.58 5.17
CA THR A 727 -9.66 -26.07 3.97
C THR A 727 -9.72 -24.55 4.04
N VAL A 728 -9.01 -23.89 3.13
CA VAL A 728 -9.02 -22.44 2.98
C VAL A 728 -9.74 -22.10 1.69
N LYS A 729 -10.94 -21.53 1.81
CA LYS A 729 -11.74 -21.03 0.67
C LYS A 729 -11.85 -22.06 -0.45
N GLY A 730 -12.30 -23.26 -0.07
CA GLY A 730 -12.59 -24.39 -0.98
C GLY A 730 -11.39 -25.26 -1.35
N VAL A 731 -10.17 -24.85 -1.03
CA VAL A 731 -8.96 -25.63 -1.33
C VAL A 731 -8.39 -26.21 -0.03
N ALA A 732 -8.12 -27.52 -0.01
CA ALA A 732 -7.44 -28.17 1.10
C ALA A 732 -5.93 -27.93 1.02
N TYR A 733 -5.33 -27.43 2.09
CA TYR A 733 -3.90 -27.16 2.23
C TYR A 733 -3.30 -27.94 3.38
N SER A 734 -2.08 -28.46 3.19
CA SER A 734 -1.20 -28.86 4.27
C SER A 734 -0.53 -27.60 4.83
N MET A 735 -0.91 -27.23 6.05
CA MET A 735 -0.42 -26.09 6.83
C MET A 735 0.79 -26.53 7.66
N PHE A 736 1.88 -25.77 7.65
CA PHE A 736 3.12 -26.12 8.37
C PHE A 736 3.92 -24.89 8.83
N PRO A 737 4.75 -24.99 9.89
CA PRO A 737 5.66 -23.92 10.28
C PRO A 737 6.78 -23.73 9.23
N VAL A 738 7.06 -22.47 8.91
CA VAL A 738 8.11 -22.12 7.93
C VAL A 738 9.30 -21.48 8.65
N GLU A 739 10.48 -22.06 8.42
CA GLU A 739 11.78 -21.44 8.70
C GLU A 739 12.64 -21.54 7.44
N SER A 740 13.75 -20.82 7.40
CA SER A 740 14.69 -20.93 6.30
C SER A 740 15.29 -22.33 6.21
N GLY A 741 15.34 -22.91 5.01
CA GLY A 741 15.88 -24.26 4.79
C GLY A 741 15.40 -24.93 3.50
N ALA A 742 15.93 -26.12 3.21
CA ALA A 742 15.52 -26.91 2.06
C ALA A 742 14.36 -27.84 2.43
N TYR A 743 13.22 -27.65 1.79
CA TYR A 743 12.01 -28.43 2.04
C TYR A 743 11.80 -29.51 0.97
N ARG A 744 11.23 -30.63 1.42
CA ARG A 744 10.79 -31.73 0.59
C ARG A 744 9.43 -32.23 1.06
N VAL A 745 8.46 -32.25 0.15
CA VAL A 745 7.06 -32.62 0.39
C VAL A 745 6.73 -33.83 -0.48
N ILE A 746 6.23 -34.90 0.15
CA ILE A 746 5.94 -36.16 -0.52
C ILE A 746 4.44 -36.26 -0.77
N TYR A 747 4.07 -36.53 -2.01
CA TYR A 747 2.73 -36.88 -2.44
C TYR A 747 2.65 -38.39 -2.72
N ARG A 748 1.57 -39.03 -2.30
CA ARG A 748 1.27 -40.44 -2.64
C ARG A 748 -0.16 -40.59 -3.13
N ARG A 749 -0.42 -41.66 -3.89
CA ARG A 749 -1.76 -41.96 -4.38
C ARG A 749 -2.72 -42.15 -3.19
N ARG A 750 -3.89 -41.53 -3.27
CA ARG A 750 -4.90 -41.61 -2.22
C ARG A 750 -5.30 -43.07 -1.97
N GLY A 751 -5.26 -43.51 -0.71
CA GLY A 751 -5.62 -44.88 -0.31
C GLY A 751 -4.51 -45.92 -0.40
N ASP A 752 -3.26 -45.55 -0.73
CA ASP A 752 -2.08 -46.42 -0.56
C ASP A 752 -1.63 -46.49 0.91
N ASP A 753 -2.50 -46.99 1.81
CA ASP A 753 -2.18 -47.31 3.21
C ASP A 753 -1.53 -48.70 3.36
N ARG A 754 -0.83 -49.19 2.33
CA ARG A 754 -0.04 -50.42 2.43
C ARG A 754 1.44 -50.08 2.53
N ALA A 755 1.95 -50.27 3.75
CA ALA A 755 3.36 -50.34 4.16
C ALA A 755 4.00 -49.05 4.70
N THR A 756 3.52 -48.56 5.84
CA THR A 756 4.44 -48.22 6.93
C THR A 756 4.36 -49.34 7.96
N GLY A 757 5.36 -50.23 7.89
CA GLY A 757 5.54 -51.29 8.86
C GLY A 757 5.67 -50.70 10.26
N ASP A 758 4.82 -51.21 11.13
CA ASP A 758 4.86 -51.15 12.58
C ASP A 758 6.29 -51.29 13.12
N ALA A 759 6.80 -50.21 13.71
CA ALA A 759 7.84 -50.27 14.73
C ALA A 759 7.25 -49.65 16.00
N SER A 760 6.34 -50.39 16.63
CA SER A 760 5.96 -50.25 18.02
C SER A 760 7.19 -50.09 18.92
N ILE A 761 7.52 -48.84 19.27
CA ILE A 761 8.27 -48.56 20.49
C ILE A 761 7.25 -48.54 21.63
N THR A 762 7.06 -49.72 22.21
CA THR A 762 6.49 -49.88 23.55
C THR A 762 7.37 -49.14 24.57
N ARG A 763 7.00 -47.92 24.93
CA ARG A 763 7.45 -47.33 26.21
C ARG A 763 6.64 -47.95 27.34
N SER A 764 7.19 -49.02 27.90
CA SER A 764 6.85 -49.48 29.25
C SER A 764 7.16 -48.35 30.25
N ARG A 765 6.14 -47.95 31.01
CA ARG A 765 6.32 -47.28 32.29
C ARG A 765 6.94 -48.27 33.27
N ALA A 766 8.01 -47.85 33.94
CA ALA A 766 8.41 -48.37 35.25
C ALA A 766 9.17 -47.27 36.01
N HIS A 767 8.56 -46.89 37.15
CA HIS A 767 9.01 -46.04 38.26
C HIS A 767 9.29 -44.56 38.01
#